data_AF-A0A7Y4B6I9-F1
#
_entry.id   AF-A0A7Y4B6I9-F1
#
_cell.length_a   1.000
_cell.length_b   1.000
_cell.length_c   1.000
_cell.angle_alpha   90.00
_cell.angle_beta   90.00
_cell.angle_gamma   90.00
#
_symmetry.space_group_name_H-M   'P 1'
#
loop_
_entity.id
_entity.type
_entity.pdbx_description
1 polymer ?
#
loop_
_entity_poly.entity_id
_entity_poly.type
_entity_poly.pdbx_seq_one_letter_code
_entity_poly.pdbx_strand_id
1 'polypeptide(L)'
;MLEEEQLSVAIVGMSCRFPGAETIDEFWQNLLAHSDVFETLSVDEAVIAGADPKLAGTEKYVRLVGRPRTYKDFDPAFFNLTPNDALALDPQHRLLLLMGYEALEEAGLADVTEAKNVAVFTSLNRSSYLMENLWSNQEIVKQLGLNKVHYSNDKGYSAVQLSHKFNLTGSSMAIDSTCSSSLTAVDLAVKSLLMFETDAALVGASSINANHAGYLACRDSIASDDGRCRAFDEAASGTIFTSGGGAILLKRHEDAIRDGDHIYAIIRGSAVNNDGADKQSFAAPSKRGQHQALCQALANSGLTPDDLDYWETHGTGTAVGDPIELASLSDALAGSKSVCEIGALKPNIGHLDSAAGLAGLIKAALVLKHGINPGLMYYQQPNPSLNIALTSLSISRRPSPLPAKSGPWYAGVSSLGVGGTNVHVCLEQPKSCAPKSSLKSAVITVSAKTEASLAHYEQRLTQYLAKTKVPLQDIGFSYASGRGKHEYVSAWVINKSENGLFPSRIASGRGLAGLAYKLKLNVQNLSQGILDYVDELKTCWPVLNDILLDRSTEPSMGIVHEVLEYLTALLTFLRRLNIEVEIEGPYKGIIAHWPSMTPKERLSSSIELTDLSSASQFEFSYGNSAAWSCLLDKRGASIFSELLAKISVCDRNLNLSALYDNTGAKRVRLPSYVFDLKEYWVKFDHIPKPVWKEKKKPSGTVLNYEELVMNCWCDQLGVSQVDIHSDFYQLGGDSMLAINVISELETALEMALPISLLLEYPVCGDFIDRVSEAVDNKSPLEESTFEIGEL
;
A
#
# COMPACT_ATOMS: atom_id res chain seq x y z
N MET A 1 25.59 29.63 7.58
CA MET A 1 24.44 29.05 8.29
C MET A 1 23.77 28.13 7.28
N LEU A 2 24.05 26.84 7.36
CA LEU A 2 23.17 25.86 6.71
C LEU A 2 21.88 25.95 7.54
N GLU A 3 20.76 26.35 6.93
CA GLU A 3 19.46 26.07 7.53
C GLU A 3 19.47 24.56 7.79
N GLU A 4 19.30 24.14 9.05
CA GLU A 4 19.20 22.72 9.39
C GLU A 4 17.97 22.16 8.66
N GLU A 5 18.18 21.62 7.46
CA GLU A 5 17.13 20.94 6.71
C GLU A 5 16.68 19.75 7.55
N GLN A 6 15.46 19.82 8.07
CA GLN A 6 14.91 18.78 8.90
C GLN A 6 14.76 17.50 8.08
N LEU A 7 15.42 16.43 8.54
CA LEU A 7 15.37 15.12 7.92
C LEU A 7 13.91 14.66 7.76
N SER A 8 13.54 14.27 6.55
CA SER A 8 12.17 13.88 6.19
C SER A 8 12.15 12.75 5.16
N VAL A 9 11.02 12.08 5.04
CA VAL A 9 10.86 10.88 4.20
C VAL A 9 9.72 11.10 3.21
N ALA A 10 9.96 10.87 1.92
CA ALA A 10 8.96 10.98 0.87
C ALA A 10 8.25 9.65 0.61
N ILE A 11 6.93 9.71 0.41
CA ILE A 11 6.13 8.60 -0.14
C ILE A 11 6.25 8.65 -1.67
N VAL A 12 6.98 7.70 -2.26
CA VAL A 12 7.36 7.71 -3.68
C VAL A 12 6.63 6.69 -4.56
N GLY A 13 5.93 5.73 -3.95
CA GLY A 13 5.09 4.76 -4.65
C GLY A 13 3.93 4.32 -3.76
N MET A 14 2.77 4.00 -4.35
CA MET A 14 1.56 3.70 -3.59
C MET A 14 0.58 2.81 -4.37
N SER A 15 0.11 1.75 -3.73
CA SER A 15 -0.91 0.83 -4.28
C SER A 15 -1.93 0.43 -3.22
N CYS A 16 -3.15 0.11 -3.64
CA CYS A 16 -4.20 -0.33 -2.74
C CYS A 16 -5.19 -1.30 -3.40
N ARG A 17 -5.79 -2.13 -2.55
CA ARG A 17 -6.91 -3.03 -2.86
C ARG A 17 -7.89 -2.93 -1.71
N PHE A 18 -8.93 -2.12 -1.86
CA PHE A 18 -9.95 -1.87 -0.85
C PHE A 18 -11.33 -2.32 -1.33
N PRO A 19 -12.32 -2.45 -0.43
CA PRO A 19 -13.70 -2.65 -0.83
C PRO A 19 -14.11 -1.62 -1.90
N GLY A 20 -14.59 -2.12 -3.05
CA GLY A 20 -15.00 -1.30 -4.18
C GLY A 20 -13.86 -0.66 -5.01
N ALA A 21 -12.58 -0.81 -4.64
CA ALA A 21 -11.46 -0.15 -5.33
C ALA A 21 -10.25 -1.07 -5.52
N GLU A 22 -9.86 -1.31 -6.77
CA GLU A 22 -8.69 -2.10 -7.15
C GLU A 22 -7.45 -1.24 -7.45
N THR A 23 -7.62 0.09 -7.42
CA THR A 23 -6.56 1.08 -7.67
C THR A 23 -6.76 2.34 -6.84
N ILE A 24 -5.70 3.13 -6.70
CA ILE A 24 -5.72 4.44 -6.02
C ILE A 24 -6.73 5.42 -6.66
N ASP A 25 -6.91 5.39 -7.97
CA ASP A 25 -7.86 6.29 -8.65
C ASP A 25 -9.31 5.91 -8.36
N GLU A 26 -9.63 4.60 -8.39
CA GLU A 26 -10.95 4.10 -8.01
C GLU A 26 -11.25 4.43 -6.54
N PHE A 27 -10.25 4.25 -5.67
CA PHE A 27 -10.37 4.60 -4.26
C PHE A 27 -10.69 6.08 -4.07
N TRP A 28 -9.92 6.98 -4.70
CA TRP A 28 -10.15 8.42 -4.61
C TRP A 28 -11.52 8.83 -5.16
N GLN A 29 -11.95 8.25 -6.29
CA GLN A 29 -13.27 8.50 -6.86
C GLN A 29 -14.39 8.05 -5.92
N ASN A 30 -14.26 6.87 -5.31
CA ASN A 30 -15.23 6.35 -4.34
C ASN A 30 -15.31 7.24 -3.10
N LEU A 31 -14.18 7.78 -2.62
CA LEU A 31 -14.16 8.73 -1.51
C LEU A 31 -14.91 10.02 -1.83
N LEU A 32 -14.73 10.59 -3.02
CA LEU A 32 -15.43 11.82 -3.41
C LEU A 32 -16.93 11.60 -3.66
N ALA A 33 -17.30 10.42 -4.15
CA ALA A 33 -18.68 10.06 -4.46
C ALA A 33 -19.46 9.56 -3.23
N HIS A 34 -18.80 9.29 -2.10
CA HIS A 34 -19.37 8.54 -0.98
C HIS A 34 -20.02 7.22 -1.45
N SER A 35 -19.34 6.49 -2.33
CA SER A 35 -19.84 5.21 -2.85
C SER A 35 -20.05 4.21 -1.72
N ASP A 36 -21.24 3.60 -1.64
CA ASP A 36 -21.49 2.47 -0.74
C ASP A 36 -20.88 1.19 -1.35
N VAL A 37 -19.76 0.75 -0.77
CA VAL A 37 -18.94 -0.37 -1.27
C VAL A 37 -19.21 -1.69 -0.55
N PHE A 38 -20.18 -1.71 0.36
CA PHE A 38 -20.53 -2.89 1.14
C PHE A 38 -21.58 -3.75 0.41
N GLU A 39 -21.42 -5.06 0.48
CA GLU A 39 -22.30 -6.06 -0.12
C GLU A 39 -23.23 -6.64 0.95
N THR A 40 -24.55 -6.61 0.71
CA THR A 40 -25.54 -7.28 1.57
C THR A 40 -25.78 -8.70 1.08
N LEU A 41 -25.51 -9.68 1.93
CA LEU A 41 -25.75 -11.08 1.63
C LEU A 41 -27.20 -11.47 1.94
N SER A 42 -27.75 -12.34 1.10
CA SER A 42 -28.91 -13.16 1.46
C SER A 42 -28.56 -14.11 2.62
N VAL A 43 -29.58 -14.68 3.27
CA VAL A 43 -29.39 -15.67 4.33
C VAL A 43 -28.64 -16.90 3.80
N ASP A 44 -28.99 -17.36 2.61
CA ASP A 44 -28.34 -18.52 1.98
C ASP A 44 -26.87 -18.23 1.65
N GLU A 45 -26.57 -17.04 1.11
CA GLU A 45 -25.18 -16.62 0.85
C GLU A 45 -24.35 -16.52 2.13
N ALA A 46 -24.92 -15.95 3.20
CA ALA A 46 -24.26 -15.88 4.50
C ALA A 46 -23.97 -17.29 5.06
N VAL A 47 -24.92 -18.21 4.95
CA VAL A 47 -24.73 -19.62 5.38
C VAL A 47 -23.67 -20.32 4.55
N ILE A 48 -23.69 -20.14 3.22
CA ILE A 48 -22.66 -20.68 2.32
C ILE A 48 -21.28 -20.09 2.65
N ALA A 49 -21.21 -18.82 3.05
CA ALA A 49 -19.98 -18.15 3.44
C ALA A 49 -19.47 -18.59 4.84
N GLY A 50 -20.32 -19.20 5.67
CA GLY A 50 -19.94 -19.77 6.97
C GLY A 50 -20.74 -19.27 8.18
N ALA A 51 -21.85 -18.55 7.99
CA ALA A 51 -22.76 -18.18 9.09
C ALA A 51 -23.44 -19.42 9.70
N ASP A 52 -23.75 -19.39 11.00
CA ASP A 52 -24.64 -20.40 11.58
C ASP A 52 -26.06 -20.23 10.98
N PRO A 53 -26.65 -21.25 10.33
CA PRO A 53 -27.98 -21.17 9.73
C PRO A 53 -29.08 -20.75 10.71
N LYS A 54 -28.93 -21.02 12.01
CA LYS A 54 -29.89 -20.62 13.05
C LYS A 54 -29.84 -19.12 13.32
N LEU A 55 -28.70 -18.48 13.09
CA LEU A 55 -28.46 -17.07 13.39
C LEU A 55 -28.57 -16.18 12.16
N ALA A 56 -28.18 -16.68 10.98
CA ALA A 56 -28.06 -15.90 9.74
C ALA A 56 -29.35 -15.15 9.35
N GLY A 57 -30.52 -15.71 9.67
CA GLY A 57 -31.84 -15.11 9.40
C GLY A 57 -32.40 -14.23 10.53
N THR A 58 -31.70 -14.11 11.65
CA THR A 58 -32.16 -13.28 12.79
C THR A 58 -31.90 -11.79 12.54
N GLU A 59 -32.69 -10.92 13.17
CA GLU A 59 -32.53 -9.47 13.04
C GLU A 59 -31.19 -8.95 13.57
N LYS A 60 -30.60 -9.65 14.54
CA LYS A 60 -29.29 -9.30 15.11
C LYS A 60 -28.12 -9.70 14.20
N TYR A 61 -28.34 -10.44 13.13
CA TYR A 61 -27.27 -10.89 12.25
C TYR A 61 -27.07 -9.91 11.10
N VAL A 62 -25.95 -9.18 11.15
CA VAL A 62 -25.53 -8.23 10.14
C VAL A 62 -24.90 -8.97 8.98
N ARG A 63 -25.60 -9.00 7.84
CA ARG A 63 -25.17 -9.68 6.60
C ARG A 63 -24.41 -8.77 5.63
N LEU A 64 -23.74 -7.73 6.14
CA LEU A 64 -22.93 -6.81 5.34
C LEU A 64 -21.47 -7.25 5.34
N VAL A 65 -20.83 -7.19 4.17
CA VAL A 65 -19.40 -7.50 4.01
C VAL A 65 -18.72 -6.47 3.10
N GLY A 66 -17.42 -6.26 3.33
CA GLY A 66 -16.58 -5.43 2.47
C GLY A 66 -15.28 -6.15 2.16
N ARG A 67 -14.94 -6.27 0.87
CA ARG A 67 -13.73 -6.96 0.39
C ARG A 67 -13.32 -6.45 -1.00
N PRO A 68 -12.03 -6.53 -1.38
CA PRO A 68 -11.61 -6.31 -2.75
C PRO A 68 -12.31 -7.30 -3.68
N ARG A 69 -12.55 -6.93 -4.94
CA ARG A 69 -13.18 -7.83 -5.92
C ARG A 69 -12.27 -9.02 -6.21
N THR A 70 -10.96 -8.77 -6.26
CA THR A 70 -9.93 -9.75 -6.64
C THR A 70 -9.27 -10.46 -5.45
N TYR A 71 -9.89 -10.46 -4.26
CA TYR A 71 -9.25 -10.99 -3.03
C TYR A 71 -8.87 -12.48 -3.09
N LYS A 72 -9.48 -13.25 -4.00
CA LYS A 72 -9.14 -14.66 -4.26
C LYS A 72 -8.15 -14.83 -5.39
N ASP A 73 -7.91 -13.79 -6.17
CA ASP A 73 -7.20 -13.88 -7.42
C ASP A 73 -5.70 -13.63 -7.25
N PHE A 74 -4.89 -14.31 -8.06
CA PHE A 74 -3.44 -14.17 -8.04
C PHE A 74 -2.81 -14.58 -9.36
N ASP A 75 -1.61 -14.08 -9.64
CA ASP A 75 -0.78 -14.48 -10.79
C ASP A 75 0.49 -15.19 -10.29
N PRO A 76 0.43 -16.50 -10.01
CA PRO A 76 1.58 -17.20 -9.45
C PRO A 76 2.74 -17.35 -10.45
N ALA A 77 2.45 -17.43 -11.75
CA ALA A 77 3.49 -17.52 -12.77
C ALA A 77 4.35 -16.25 -12.76
N PHE A 78 3.74 -15.08 -12.54
CA PHE A 78 4.48 -13.84 -12.37
C PHE A 78 5.49 -13.89 -11.21
N PHE A 79 5.14 -14.52 -10.09
CA PHE A 79 6.03 -14.62 -8.94
C PHE A 79 6.87 -15.91 -8.92
N ASN A 80 6.95 -16.66 -10.02
CA ASN A 80 7.64 -17.95 -10.08
C ASN A 80 7.14 -18.91 -8.98
N LEU A 81 5.82 -19.05 -8.88
CA LEU A 81 5.11 -19.95 -7.97
C LEU A 81 4.27 -20.92 -8.79
N THR A 82 4.08 -22.13 -8.26
CA THR A 82 3.17 -23.10 -8.86
C THR A 82 1.72 -22.81 -8.47
N PRO A 83 0.71 -23.34 -9.20
CA PRO A 83 -0.68 -23.28 -8.79
C PRO A 83 -0.94 -23.81 -7.37
N ASN A 84 -0.22 -24.85 -6.94
CA ASN A 84 -0.34 -25.40 -5.59
C ASN A 84 0.28 -24.48 -4.54
N ASP A 85 1.35 -23.76 -4.87
CA ASP A 85 1.88 -22.73 -3.96
C ASP A 85 0.88 -21.59 -3.80
N ALA A 86 0.26 -21.15 -4.90
CA ALA A 86 -0.79 -20.12 -4.88
C ALA A 86 -2.00 -20.51 -4.03
N LEU A 87 -2.43 -21.78 -4.13
CA LEU A 87 -3.55 -22.33 -3.37
C LEU A 87 -3.26 -22.42 -1.87
N ALA A 88 -2.01 -22.76 -1.50
CA ALA A 88 -1.54 -22.81 -0.12
C ALA A 88 -1.32 -21.42 0.50
N LEU A 89 -1.02 -20.42 -0.32
CA LEU A 89 -0.65 -19.07 0.10
C LEU A 89 -1.86 -18.29 0.63
N ASP A 90 -1.70 -17.70 1.81
CA ASP A 90 -2.70 -16.82 2.41
C ASP A 90 -3.04 -15.69 1.40
N PRO A 91 -4.33 -15.42 1.13
CA PRO A 91 -4.78 -14.26 0.34
C PRO A 91 -4.11 -12.94 0.74
N GLN A 92 -3.81 -12.76 2.03
CA GLN A 92 -3.10 -11.59 2.54
C GLN A 92 -1.69 -11.46 1.95
N HIS A 93 -0.93 -12.57 1.88
CA HIS A 93 0.40 -12.61 1.27
C HIS A 93 0.33 -12.37 -0.24
N ARG A 94 -0.68 -12.95 -0.90
CA ARG A 94 -0.92 -12.75 -2.34
C ARG A 94 -1.16 -11.28 -2.68
N LEU A 95 -2.03 -10.61 -1.93
CA LEU A 95 -2.26 -9.17 -2.11
C LEU A 95 -1.00 -8.34 -1.84
N LEU A 96 -0.21 -8.67 -0.81
CA LEU A 96 1.05 -7.98 -0.54
C LEU A 96 2.05 -8.13 -1.69
N LEU A 97 2.13 -9.29 -2.35
CA LEU A 97 2.99 -9.49 -3.52
C LEU A 97 2.53 -8.64 -4.71
N LEU A 98 1.23 -8.59 -4.99
CA LEU A 98 0.69 -7.74 -6.06
C LEU A 98 0.94 -6.25 -5.77
N MET A 99 0.50 -5.79 -4.61
CA MET A 99 0.59 -4.38 -4.20
C MET A 99 2.05 -3.93 -4.02
N GLY A 100 2.90 -4.78 -3.44
CA GLY A 100 4.31 -4.50 -3.26
C GLY A 100 5.05 -4.32 -4.59
N TYR A 101 4.75 -5.17 -5.58
CA TYR A 101 5.30 -5.00 -6.93
C TYR A 101 4.83 -3.70 -7.58
N GLU A 102 3.53 -3.38 -7.48
CA GLU A 102 2.96 -2.13 -8.02
C GLU A 102 3.59 -0.88 -7.38
N ALA A 103 3.81 -0.89 -6.06
CA ALA A 103 4.45 0.22 -5.36
C ALA A 103 5.93 0.38 -5.75
N LEU A 104 6.66 -0.74 -5.92
CA LEU A 104 8.03 -0.73 -6.44
C LEU A 104 8.08 -0.22 -7.89
N GLU A 105 7.13 -0.62 -8.74
CA GLU A 105 7.07 -0.18 -10.14
C GLU A 105 6.80 1.31 -10.26
N GLU A 106 5.93 1.85 -9.41
CA GLU A 106 5.63 3.28 -9.41
C GLU A 106 6.85 4.13 -9.02
N ALA A 107 7.62 3.67 -8.03
CA ALA A 107 8.85 4.34 -7.59
C ALA A 107 10.09 4.03 -8.44
N GLY A 108 9.92 3.23 -9.50
CA GLY A 108 11.00 2.85 -10.40
C GLY A 108 12.00 1.83 -9.87
N LEU A 109 11.59 1.02 -8.90
CA LEU A 109 12.40 -0.03 -8.28
C LEU A 109 11.96 -1.46 -8.63
N ALA A 110 11.06 -1.66 -9.60
CA ALA A 110 10.54 -2.97 -10.02
C ALA A 110 11.51 -3.90 -10.78
N ASP A 111 12.71 -3.43 -11.16
CA ASP A 111 13.75 -4.34 -11.66
C ASP A 111 14.34 -5.17 -10.50
N VAL A 112 14.12 -6.48 -10.53
CA VAL A 112 14.54 -7.43 -9.47
C VAL A 112 15.82 -8.18 -9.82
N THR A 113 16.44 -7.87 -10.97
CA THR A 113 17.65 -8.57 -11.43
C THR A 113 18.87 -8.24 -10.56
N GLU A 114 18.94 -7.02 -10.05
CA GLU A 114 19.97 -6.56 -9.12
C GLU A 114 19.41 -6.48 -7.70
N ALA A 115 20.23 -6.87 -6.73
CA ALA A 115 19.87 -6.78 -5.32
C ALA A 115 19.86 -5.32 -4.89
N LYS A 116 18.83 -4.90 -4.15
CA LYS A 116 18.67 -3.51 -3.69
C LYS A 116 18.55 -3.46 -2.18
N ASN A 117 19.23 -2.50 -1.56
CA ASN A 117 19.09 -2.23 -0.13
C ASN A 117 17.76 -1.53 0.16
N VAL A 118 16.68 -2.31 0.14
CA VAL A 118 15.31 -1.88 0.42
C VAL A 118 14.82 -2.68 1.63
N ALA A 119 14.45 -2.00 2.71
CA ALA A 119 13.83 -2.64 3.86
C ALA A 119 12.36 -3.00 3.55
N VAL A 120 11.84 -4.04 4.19
CA VAL A 120 10.46 -4.52 4.02
C VAL A 120 9.81 -4.66 5.39
N PHE A 121 8.74 -3.91 5.60
CA PHE A 121 7.92 -3.97 6.81
C PHE A 121 6.50 -4.37 6.42
N THR A 122 6.00 -5.46 6.97
CA THR A 122 4.65 -5.95 6.66
C THR A 122 3.77 -6.08 7.89
N SER A 123 2.46 -5.92 7.71
CA SER A 123 1.48 -6.15 8.79
C SER A 123 0.27 -6.91 8.26
N LEU A 124 -0.08 -8.00 8.93
CA LEU A 124 -1.18 -8.88 8.54
C LEU A 124 -2.12 -9.14 9.71
N ASN A 125 -3.41 -9.32 9.40
CA ASN A 125 -4.35 -9.90 10.35
C ASN A 125 -4.04 -11.40 10.53
N ARG A 126 -4.56 -12.01 11.59
CA ARG A 126 -4.53 -13.47 11.79
C ARG A 126 -5.02 -14.18 10.53
N SER A 127 -4.34 -15.25 10.15
CA SER A 127 -4.72 -16.05 8.98
C SER A 127 -6.00 -16.85 9.25
N SER A 128 -7.14 -16.24 8.94
CA SER A 128 -8.44 -16.94 8.92
C SER A 128 -8.46 -18.02 7.83
N TYR A 129 -7.79 -17.80 6.70
CA TYR A 129 -7.67 -18.78 5.62
C TYR A 129 -6.98 -20.08 6.08
N LEU A 130 -5.89 -19.97 6.83
CA LEU A 130 -5.22 -21.13 7.42
C LEU A 130 -6.15 -21.93 8.32
N MET A 131 -6.96 -21.26 9.13
CA MET A 131 -7.83 -21.90 10.11
C MET A 131 -9.08 -22.52 9.47
N GLU A 132 -9.74 -21.76 8.61
CA GLU A 132 -11.08 -22.05 8.14
C GLU A 132 -11.09 -22.84 6.83
N ASN A 133 -10.07 -22.66 5.98
CA ASN A 133 -10.00 -23.31 4.66
C ASN A 133 -8.96 -24.42 4.62
N LEU A 134 -7.81 -24.25 5.28
CA LEU A 134 -6.72 -25.24 5.23
C LEU A 134 -6.81 -26.26 6.37
N TRP A 135 -6.76 -25.85 7.63
CA TRP A 135 -6.77 -26.79 8.77
C TRP A 135 -8.08 -27.55 8.94
N SER A 136 -9.19 -27.00 8.44
CA SER A 136 -10.47 -27.72 8.32
C SER A 136 -10.41 -28.87 7.30
N ASN A 137 -9.46 -28.85 6.35
CA ASN A 137 -9.33 -29.81 5.28
C ASN A 137 -7.99 -30.57 5.34
N GLN A 138 -7.95 -31.62 6.18
CA GLN A 138 -6.73 -32.41 6.40
C GLN A 138 -6.18 -33.07 5.13
N GLU A 139 -7.04 -33.41 4.16
CA GLU A 139 -6.62 -34.03 2.91
C GLU A 139 -5.87 -33.03 2.02
N ILE A 140 -6.37 -31.80 1.91
CA ILE A 140 -5.67 -30.72 1.21
C ILE A 140 -4.33 -30.41 1.88
N VAL A 141 -4.26 -30.37 3.22
CA VAL A 141 -2.99 -30.14 3.92
C VAL A 141 -1.97 -31.25 3.63
N LYS A 142 -2.40 -32.51 3.55
CA LYS A 142 -1.52 -33.63 3.15
C LYS A 142 -1.01 -33.49 1.72
N GLN A 143 -1.88 -33.06 0.80
CA GLN A 143 -1.52 -32.86 -0.61
C GLN A 143 -0.56 -31.68 -0.82
N LEU A 144 -0.79 -30.56 -0.13
CA LEU A 144 0.04 -29.36 -0.23
C LEU A 144 1.36 -29.49 0.54
N GLY A 145 1.37 -30.30 1.61
CA GLY A 145 2.49 -30.52 2.52
C GLY A 145 2.47 -29.54 3.71
N LEU A 146 2.65 -30.08 4.92
CA LEU A 146 2.52 -29.33 6.18
C LEU A 146 3.45 -28.11 6.26
N ASN A 147 4.73 -28.27 5.91
CA ASN A 147 5.70 -27.17 5.96
C ASN A 147 5.33 -26.04 5.00
N LYS A 148 4.82 -26.39 3.81
CA LYS A 148 4.38 -25.39 2.82
C LYS A 148 3.21 -24.58 3.35
N VAL A 149 2.20 -25.25 3.89
CA VAL A 149 1.04 -24.59 4.50
C VAL A 149 1.48 -23.64 5.62
N HIS A 150 2.41 -24.07 6.48
CA HIS A 150 2.92 -23.22 7.55
C HIS A 150 3.63 -21.96 7.03
N TYR A 151 4.62 -22.10 6.15
CA TYR A 151 5.40 -20.96 5.62
C TYR A 151 4.58 -20.00 4.76
N SER A 152 3.44 -20.45 4.24
CA SER A 152 2.60 -19.66 3.34
C SER A 152 1.48 -18.91 4.05
N ASN A 153 1.34 -19.05 5.38
CA ASN A 153 0.24 -18.44 6.13
C ASN A 153 0.66 -17.77 7.44
N ASP A 154 1.85 -18.07 7.97
CA ASP A 154 2.33 -17.39 9.17
C ASP A 154 2.81 -15.96 8.85
N LYS A 155 2.42 -15.01 9.71
CA LYS A 155 2.68 -13.58 9.54
C LYS A 155 4.16 -13.27 9.35
N GLY A 156 5.04 -14.00 10.07
CA GLY A 156 6.49 -13.80 10.05
C GLY A 156 7.11 -14.01 8.66
N TYR A 157 6.46 -14.79 7.79
CA TYR A 157 6.97 -15.03 6.44
C TYR A 157 6.60 -13.94 5.44
N SER A 158 5.65 -13.05 5.75
CA SER A 158 5.15 -12.07 4.79
C SER A 158 6.24 -11.11 4.29
N ALA A 159 7.00 -10.48 5.18
CA ALA A 159 8.09 -9.57 4.79
C ALA A 159 9.20 -10.30 4.03
N VAL A 160 9.67 -11.45 4.55
CA VAL A 160 10.78 -12.19 3.94
C VAL A 160 10.42 -12.79 2.59
N GLN A 161 9.14 -13.12 2.35
CA GLN A 161 8.68 -13.52 1.02
C GLN A 161 8.77 -12.37 0.02
N LEU A 162 8.37 -11.16 0.40
CA LEU A 162 8.52 -9.97 -0.45
C LEU A 162 10.00 -9.69 -0.75
N SER A 163 10.85 -9.70 0.29
CA SER A 163 12.30 -9.52 0.15
C SER A 163 12.91 -10.54 -0.82
N HIS A 164 12.58 -11.82 -0.65
CA HIS A 164 13.06 -12.89 -1.52
C HIS A 164 12.55 -12.76 -2.97
N LYS A 165 11.25 -12.43 -3.17
CA LYS A 165 10.66 -12.34 -4.51
C LYS A 165 11.10 -11.10 -5.28
N PHE A 166 11.45 -10.02 -4.59
CA PHE A 166 11.86 -8.75 -5.20
C PHE A 166 13.36 -8.47 -5.11
N ASN A 167 14.16 -9.43 -4.59
CA ASN A 167 15.60 -9.30 -4.44
C ASN A 167 16.02 -8.09 -3.57
N LEU A 168 15.35 -7.94 -2.43
CA LEU A 168 15.57 -6.85 -1.49
C LEU A 168 16.39 -7.34 -0.30
N THR A 169 17.41 -6.58 0.07
CA THR A 169 18.42 -6.99 1.06
C THR A 169 18.42 -6.18 2.34
N GLY A 170 17.52 -5.19 2.47
CA GLY A 170 17.35 -4.43 3.71
C GLY A 170 16.62 -5.21 4.80
N SER A 171 16.44 -4.58 5.97
CA SER A 171 15.72 -5.14 7.11
C SER A 171 14.34 -5.67 6.71
N SER A 172 13.99 -6.89 7.11
CA SER A 172 12.75 -7.55 6.65
C SER A 172 11.95 -8.09 7.84
N MET A 173 10.87 -7.41 8.23
CA MET A 173 10.14 -7.68 9.47
C MET A 173 8.62 -7.64 9.30
N ALA A 174 7.94 -8.63 9.89
CA ALA A 174 6.50 -8.57 10.11
C ALA A 174 6.21 -7.90 11.46
N ILE A 175 5.29 -6.93 11.46
CA ILE A 175 4.93 -6.07 12.60
C ILE A 175 3.49 -6.35 13.00
N ASP A 176 3.27 -6.59 14.30
CA ASP A 176 1.95 -6.77 14.89
C ASP A 176 1.83 -5.94 16.17
N SER A 177 1.00 -4.91 16.10
CA SER A 177 0.52 -4.12 17.23
C SER A 177 -1.00 -3.94 17.14
N THR A 178 -1.72 -4.96 16.67
CA THR A 178 -3.18 -4.94 16.41
C THR A 178 -3.58 -3.90 15.35
N CYS A 179 -4.62 -3.09 15.57
CA CYS A 179 -5.14 -2.11 14.61
C CYS A 179 -4.12 -1.00 14.26
N SER A 180 -3.09 -0.77 15.09
CA SER A 180 -2.01 0.19 14.81
C SER A 180 -0.83 -0.38 14.02
N SER A 181 -0.81 -1.69 13.74
CA SER A 181 0.34 -2.41 13.15
C SER A 181 0.97 -1.71 11.96
N SER A 182 0.14 -1.31 10.99
CA SER A 182 0.66 -0.75 9.74
C SER A 182 1.27 0.65 9.88
N LEU A 183 0.81 1.50 10.82
CA LEU A 183 1.52 2.76 11.09
C LEU A 183 2.76 2.55 11.95
N THR A 184 2.77 1.55 12.84
CA THR A 184 4.00 1.14 13.53
C THR A 184 5.06 0.69 12.52
N ALA A 185 4.66 -0.04 11.48
CA ALA A 185 5.53 -0.42 10.37
C ALA A 185 6.08 0.80 9.59
N VAL A 186 5.24 1.84 9.38
CA VAL A 186 5.68 3.11 8.77
C VAL A 186 6.71 3.82 9.65
N ASP A 187 6.48 3.92 10.96
CA ASP A 187 7.43 4.55 11.89
C ASP A 187 8.80 3.85 11.90
N LEU A 188 8.81 2.51 11.90
CA LEU A 188 10.05 1.74 11.82
C LEU A 188 10.77 1.93 10.47
N ALA A 189 10.02 2.01 9.37
CA ALA A 189 10.57 2.28 8.05
C ALA A 189 11.20 3.68 7.95
N VAL A 190 10.52 4.70 8.51
CA VAL A 190 11.05 6.07 8.60
C VAL A 190 12.35 6.07 9.39
N LYS A 191 12.38 5.43 10.57
CA LYS A 191 13.59 5.34 11.40
C LYS A 191 14.74 4.65 10.67
N SER A 192 14.49 3.53 10.00
CA SER A 192 15.54 2.80 9.26
C SER A 192 16.15 3.65 8.12
N LEU A 193 15.31 4.43 7.43
CA LEU A 193 15.77 5.37 6.39
C LEU A 193 16.60 6.52 6.95
N LEU A 194 16.14 7.13 8.05
CA LEU A 194 16.81 8.28 8.68
C LEU A 194 18.11 7.87 9.40
N MET A 195 18.23 6.61 9.80
CA MET A 195 19.47 6.02 10.33
C MET A 195 20.41 5.53 9.22
N PHE A 196 20.05 5.72 7.93
CA PHE A 196 20.81 5.28 6.76
C PHE A 196 21.13 3.77 6.73
N GLU A 197 20.29 2.94 7.36
CA GLU A 197 20.42 1.49 7.29
C GLU A 197 19.98 0.95 5.92
N THR A 198 19.04 1.65 5.28
CA THR A 198 18.45 1.27 4.00
C THR A 198 18.28 2.47 3.08
N ASP A 199 18.17 2.26 1.76
CA ASP A 199 18.04 3.33 0.77
C ASP A 199 16.58 3.63 0.39
N ALA A 200 15.72 2.63 0.55
CA ALA A 200 14.28 2.75 0.42
C ALA A 200 13.61 1.77 1.39
N ALA A 201 12.32 1.96 1.68
CA ALA A 201 11.57 1.03 2.51
C ALA A 201 10.19 0.75 1.92
N LEU A 202 9.87 -0.52 1.73
CA LEU A 202 8.55 -1.01 1.34
C LEU A 202 7.74 -1.32 2.59
N VAL A 203 6.61 -0.63 2.75
CA VAL A 203 5.66 -0.90 3.83
C VAL A 203 4.37 -1.44 3.21
N GLY A 204 3.97 -2.64 3.59
CA GLY A 204 2.77 -3.29 3.06
C GLY A 204 1.88 -3.82 4.17
N ALA A 205 0.57 -3.62 4.06
CA ALA A 205 -0.37 -4.21 5.01
C ALA A 205 -1.60 -4.77 4.30
N SER A 206 -2.09 -5.90 4.81
CA SER A 206 -3.29 -6.56 4.30
C SER A 206 -4.07 -7.18 5.44
N SER A 207 -5.39 -7.13 5.37
CA SER A 207 -6.30 -7.84 6.26
C SER A 207 -7.34 -8.52 5.40
N ILE A 208 -7.38 -9.85 5.40
CA ILE A 208 -8.41 -10.61 4.69
C ILE A 208 -9.06 -11.58 5.69
N ASN A 209 -10.38 -11.47 5.82
CA ASN A 209 -11.20 -12.46 6.49
C ASN A 209 -11.59 -13.53 5.46
N ALA A 210 -11.43 -14.81 5.77
CA ALA A 210 -11.77 -15.88 4.84
C ALA A 210 -13.29 -16.14 4.84
N ASN A 211 -13.91 -16.14 6.02
CA ASN A 211 -15.35 -16.15 6.19
C ASN A 211 -15.93 -14.71 6.05
N HIS A 212 -16.36 -14.35 4.84
CA HIS A 212 -17.17 -13.15 4.58
C HIS A 212 -18.65 -13.47 4.73
N ALA A 213 -19.11 -13.95 5.89
CA ALA A 213 -20.54 -14.22 6.13
C ALA A 213 -21.30 -13.09 6.83
N GLY A 214 -20.60 -12.05 7.29
CA GLY A 214 -21.16 -11.06 8.20
C GLY A 214 -20.90 -11.46 9.67
N TYR A 215 -21.70 -10.94 10.59
CA TYR A 215 -21.52 -11.17 12.02
C TYR A 215 -22.81 -11.03 12.81
N LEU A 216 -22.83 -11.60 14.01
CA LEU A 216 -23.89 -11.37 14.99
C LEU A 216 -23.56 -10.08 15.78
N ALA A 217 -24.45 -9.11 15.76
CA ALA A 217 -24.34 -7.91 16.58
C ALA A 217 -24.46 -8.28 18.08
N CYS A 218 -23.46 -7.85 18.85
CA CYS A 218 -23.37 -8.06 20.28
C CYS A 218 -23.08 -6.71 20.93
N ARG A 219 -23.79 -6.38 22.02
CA ARG A 219 -23.68 -5.07 22.69
C ARG A 219 -22.25 -4.75 23.18
N ASP A 220 -21.48 -5.77 23.54
CA ASP A 220 -20.12 -5.62 24.06
C ASP A 220 -19.04 -5.71 22.97
N SER A 221 -19.43 -5.63 21.70
CA SER A 221 -18.52 -5.70 20.55
C SER A 221 -18.17 -4.31 20.03
N ILE A 222 -16.97 -4.19 19.43
CA ILE A 222 -16.59 -3.02 18.61
C ILE A 222 -17.40 -3.00 17.29
N ALA A 223 -17.98 -4.12 16.91
CA ALA A 223 -18.77 -4.24 15.69
C ALA A 223 -20.14 -3.55 15.84
N SER A 224 -20.48 -2.69 14.88
CA SER A 224 -21.74 -1.93 14.85
C SER A 224 -22.97 -2.83 14.74
N ASP A 225 -24.09 -2.42 15.32
CA ASP A 225 -25.33 -3.22 15.25
C ASP A 225 -25.91 -3.41 13.83
N ASP A 226 -25.48 -2.60 12.87
CA ASP A 226 -26.07 -2.57 11.51
C ASP A 226 -25.03 -2.55 10.37
N GLY A 227 -23.77 -2.79 10.67
CA GLY A 227 -22.70 -2.84 9.66
C GLY A 227 -22.21 -1.49 9.19
N ARG A 228 -22.53 -0.37 9.85
CA ARG A 228 -22.09 0.97 9.45
C ARG A 228 -21.22 1.63 10.52
N CYS A 229 -20.07 2.14 10.09
CA CYS A 229 -19.21 2.98 10.93
C CYS A 229 -19.65 4.45 10.80
N ARG A 230 -20.12 5.05 11.90
CA ARG A 230 -20.61 6.44 11.95
C ARG A 230 -19.71 7.32 12.82
N ALA A 231 -18.45 7.45 12.41
CA ALA A 231 -17.46 8.23 13.15
C ALA A 231 -18.01 9.63 13.52
N PHE A 232 -17.92 9.97 14.81
CA PHE A 232 -18.29 11.25 15.42
C PHE A 232 -19.77 11.66 15.35
N ASP A 233 -20.62 10.80 14.79
CA ASP A 233 -22.07 11.04 14.73
C ASP A 233 -22.74 10.68 16.06
N GLU A 234 -23.86 11.33 16.37
CA GLU A 234 -24.69 10.96 17.54
C GLU A 234 -25.13 9.48 17.51
N ALA A 235 -25.35 8.91 16.32
CA ALA A 235 -25.76 7.52 16.16
C ALA A 235 -24.58 6.52 16.08
N ALA A 236 -23.38 6.91 16.50
CA ALA A 236 -22.20 6.05 16.56
C ALA A 236 -22.43 4.79 17.43
N SER A 237 -22.33 3.59 16.84
CA SER A 237 -22.57 2.31 17.51
C SER A 237 -21.46 1.27 17.34
N GLY A 238 -20.36 1.62 16.67
CA GLY A 238 -19.25 0.73 16.34
C GLY A 238 -18.80 0.84 14.89
N THR A 239 -18.06 -0.17 14.43
CA THR A 239 -17.54 -0.28 13.06
C THR A 239 -17.94 -1.59 12.39
N ILE A 240 -17.70 -1.72 11.10
CA ILE A 240 -17.70 -3.00 10.39
C ILE A 240 -16.28 -3.42 10.10
N PHE A 241 -15.90 -4.68 10.38
CA PHE A 241 -14.61 -5.22 9.97
C PHE A 241 -14.66 -5.70 8.52
N THR A 242 -13.69 -5.29 7.73
CA THR A 242 -13.64 -5.56 6.29
C THR A 242 -12.27 -6.07 5.87
N SER A 243 -12.19 -6.44 4.59
CA SER A 243 -11.00 -6.98 3.96
C SER A 243 -10.40 -5.98 2.96
N GLY A 244 -9.08 -5.96 2.84
CA GLY A 244 -8.34 -5.07 1.96
C GLY A 244 -6.93 -4.78 2.46
N GLY A 245 -6.18 -3.96 1.71
CA GLY A 245 -4.82 -3.62 2.04
C GLY A 245 -4.21 -2.56 1.13
N GLY A 246 -2.97 -2.17 1.44
CA GLY A 246 -2.19 -1.24 0.66
C GLY A 246 -0.69 -1.47 0.81
N ALA A 247 0.08 -0.86 -0.08
CA ALA A 247 1.53 -0.79 0.04
C ALA A 247 2.02 0.62 -0.34
N ILE A 248 3.06 1.07 0.33
CA ILE A 248 3.77 2.31 0.01
C ILE A 248 5.26 2.06 -0.07
N LEU A 249 5.94 2.86 -0.89
CA LEU A 249 7.40 2.91 -0.92
C LEU A 249 7.89 4.25 -0.41
N LEU A 250 8.87 4.20 0.48
CA LEU A 250 9.44 5.34 1.17
C LEU A 250 10.91 5.52 0.79
N LYS A 251 11.34 6.78 0.64
CA LYS A 251 12.74 7.18 0.48
C LYS A 251 13.01 8.42 1.31
N ARG A 252 14.27 8.66 1.69
CA ARG A 252 14.65 9.99 2.21
C ARG A 252 14.25 11.06 1.18
N HIS A 253 13.71 12.18 1.66
CA HIS A 253 13.13 13.20 0.78
C HIS A 253 14.16 13.75 -0.22
N GLU A 254 15.40 13.98 0.23
CA GLU A 254 16.50 14.42 -0.64
C GLU A 254 16.84 13.40 -1.73
N ASP A 255 16.89 12.11 -1.39
CA ASP A 255 17.12 11.04 -2.36
C ASP A 255 15.98 10.95 -3.37
N ALA A 256 14.74 11.16 -2.94
CA ALA A 256 13.59 11.20 -3.83
C ALA A 256 13.66 12.37 -4.82
N ILE A 257 14.11 13.55 -4.38
CA ILE A 257 14.33 14.71 -5.26
C ILE A 257 15.47 14.41 -6.24
N ARG A 258 16.60 13.91 -5.74
CA ARG A 258 17.78 13.58 -6.55
C ARG A 258 17.45 12.58 -7.66
N ASP A 259 16.70 11.55 -7.32
CA ASP A 259 16.38 10.46 -8.24
C ASP A 259 15.17 10.78 -9.13
N GLY A 260 14.60 11.99 -8.99
CA GLY A 260 13.49 12.50 -9.77
C GLY A 260 12.18 11.77 -9.51
N ASP A 261 11.93 11.31 -8.28
CA ASP A 261 10.74 10.50 -7.97
C ASP A 261 9.44 11.31 -7.99
N HIS A 262 8.33 10.62 -8.24
CA HIS A 262 7.01 11.14 -7.92
C HIS A 262 6.88 11.17 -6.39
N ILE A 263 6.44 12.29 -5.81
CA ILE A 263 6.20 12.39 -4.36
C ILE A 263 4.71 12.61 -4.13
N TYR A 264 4.09 11.72 -3.35
CA TYR A 264 2.69 11.85 -2.94
C TYR A 264 2.51 12.79 -1.75
N ALA A 265 3.34 12.58 -0.72
CA ALA A 265 3.41 13.36 0.52
C ALA A 265 4.79 13.16 1.16
N ILE A 266 5.15 14.07 2.07
CA ILE A 266 6.39 14.00 2.84
C ILE A 266 6.02 13.71 4.30
N ILE A 267 6.54 12.63 4.87
CA ILE A 267 6.47 12.34 6.30
C ILE A 267 7.51 13.20 7.01
N ARG A 268 7.03 14.14 7.83
CA ARG A 268 7.87 15.05 8.62
C ARG A 268 8.26 14.45 9.96
N GLY A 269 7.40 13.61 10.54
CA GLY A 269 7.67 12.95 11.80
C GLY A 269 6.59 11.94 12.16
N SER A 270 6.96 10.98 13.01
CA SER A 270 6.06 9.98 13.57
C SER A 270 6.38 9.75 15.05
N ALA A 271 5.43 9.21 15.79
CA ALA A 271 5.64 8.79 17.17
C ALA A 271 4.78 7.56 17.49
N VAL A 272 5.34 6.69 18.33
CA VAL A 272 4.71 5.46 18.83
C VAL A 272 4.87 5.43 20.35
N ASN A 273 3.79 5.13 21.08
CA ASN A 273 3.87 4.83 22.51
C ASN A 273 2.91 3.69 22.89
N ASN A 274 2.78 3.41 24.19
CA ASN A 274 1.74 2.56 24.74
C ASN A 274 1.07 3.22 25.95
N ASP A 275 -0.23 2.99 26.12
CA ASP A 275 -1.04 3.51 27.23
C ASP A 275 -0.59 3.01 28.61
N GLY A 276 0.06 1.83 28.68
CA GLY A 276 0.40 1.19 29.94
C GLY A 276 -0.84 0.80 30.75
N ALA A 277 -0.73 0.87 32.09
CA ALA A 277 -1.79 0.47 33.01
C ALA A 277 -2.79 1.59 33.34
N ASP A 278 -2.55 2.82 32.89
CA ASP A 278 -3.37 4.01 33.20
C ASP A 278 -4.60 4.08 32.27
N LYS A 279 -5.46 3.05 32.38
CA LYS A 279 -6.72 2.88 31.66
C LYS A 279 -7.64 1.89 32.39
N GLN A 280 -8.94 2.01 32.18
CA GLN A 280 -9.96 1.25 32.93
C GLN A 280 -9.93 -0.27 32.67
N SER A 281 -9.46 -0.70 31.50
CA SER A 281 -9.34 -2.11 31.14
C SER A 281 -8.28 -2.30 30.05
N PHE A 282 -7.92 -3.55 29.75
CA PHE A 282 -6.95 -3.84 28.68
C PHE A 282 -7.38 -3.26 27.31
N ALA A 283 -8.66 -3.32 26.99
CA ALA A 283 -9.22 -2.86 25.72
C ALA A 283 -9.62 -1.38 25.71
N ALA A 284 -9.71 -0.73 26.88
CA ALA A 284 -10.07 0.68 26.97
C ALA A 284 -8.98 1.57 26.33
N PRO A 285 -9.35 2.62 25.58
CA PRO A 285 -8.38 3.61 25.10
C PRO A 285 -7.98 4.58 26.23
N SER A 286 -6.78 5.19 26.13
CA SER A 286 -6.33 6.25 27.05
C SER A 286 -6.22 7.61 26.35
N LYS A 287 -6.98 8.61 26.82
CA LYS A 287 -6.86 10.00 26.35
C LYS A 287 -5.43 10.53 26.52
N ARG A 288 -4.81 10.24 27.66
CA ARG A 288 -3.45 10.69 28.00
C ARG A 288 -2.41 10.07 27.07
N GLY A 289 -2.48 8.74 26.85
CA GLY A 289 -1.55 8.03 25.99
C GLY A 289 -1.59 8.53 24.55
N GLN A 290 -2.79 8.72 24.01
CA GLN A 290 -3.01 9.31 22.69
C GLN A 290 -2.44 10.74 22.59
N HIS A 291 -2.75 11.59 23.57
CA HIS A 291 -2.30 12.98 23.56
C HIS A 291 -0.76 13.08 23.60
N GLN A 292 -0.10 12.26 24.42
CA GLN A 292 1.36 12.21 24.49
C GLN A 292 2.00 11.78 23.17
N ALA A 293 1.48 10.73 22.53
CA ALA A 293 2.00 10.27 21.24
C ALA A 293 1.79 11.33 20.16
N LEU A 294 0.65 12.00 20.15
CA LEU A 294 0.33 13.08 19.23
C LEU A 294 1.31 14.25 19.39
N CYS A 295 1.48 14.75 20.62
CA CYS A 295 2.42 15.84 20.92
C CYS A 295 3.87 15.46 20.57
N GLN A 296 4.26 14.20 20.76
CA GLN A 296 5.58 13.71 20.36
C GLN A 296 5.73 13.67 18.82
N ALA A 297 4.71 13.28 18.07
CA ALA A 297 4.72 13.31 16.61
C ALA A 297 4.84 14.75 16.07
N LEU A 298 4.14 15.71 16.69
CA LEU A 298 4.30 17.14 16.39
C LEU A 298 5.71 17.64 16.67
N ALA A 299 6.26 17.31 17.84
CA ALA A 299 7.63 17.66 18.19
C ALA A 299 8.65 17.05 17.20
N ASN A 300 8.50 15.77 16.85
CA ASN A 300 9.38 15.08 15.91
C ASN A 300 9.29 15.66 14.49
N SER A 301 8.12 16.19 14.10
CA SER A 301 7.88 16.79 12.79
C SER A 301 8.28 18.27 12.68
N GLY A 302 8.59 18.91 13.82
CA GLY A 302 8.85 20.35 13.87
C GLY A 302 7.61 21.21 13.58
N LEU A 303 6.41 20.61 13.65
CA LEU A 303 5.14 21.29 13.42
C LEU A 303 4.53 21.77 14.73
N THR A 304 3.76 22.84 14.64
CA THR A 304 2.93 23.37 15.71
C THR A 304 1.45 23.09 15.46
N PRO A 305 0.59 23.19 16.47
CA PRO A 305 -0.85 23.07 16.30
C PRO A 305 -1.48 24.03 15.27
N ASP A 306 -0.87 25.20 15.04
CA ASP A 306 -1.35 26.19 14.06
C ASP A 306 -1.07 25.77 12.61
N ASP A 307 -0.15 24.82 12.39
CA ASP A 307 0.25 24.37 11.05
C ASP A 307 -0.70 23.32 10.46
N LEU A 308 -1.44 22.59 11.31
CA LEU A 308 -2.26 21.46 10.91
C LEU A 308 -3.56 21.88 10.21
N ASP A 309 -3.74 21.45 8.97
CA ASP A 309 -4.95 21.75 8.19
C ASP A 309 -5.94 20.58 8.15
N TYR A 310 -5.43 19.34 8.23
CA TYR A 310 -6.25 18.13 8.16
C TYR A 310 -5.79 17.06 9.17
N TRP A 311 -6.72 16.29 9.72
CA TRP A 311 -6.40 15.15 10.57
C TRP A 311 -7.24 13.92 10.19
N GLU A 312 -6.57 12.88 9.72
CA GLU A 312 -7.16 11.56 9.54
C GLU A 312 -7.14 10.82 10.88
N THR A 313 -8.30 10.77 11.50
CA THR A 313 -8.52 10.08 12.78
C THR A 313 -8.52 8.55 12.60
N HIS A 314 -8.34 7.83 13.70
CA HIS A 314 -8.67 6.43 13.80
C HIS A 314 -10.18 6.24 13.62
N GLY A 315 -11.02 7.01 14.31
CA GLY A 315 -12.45 7.20 14.00
C GLY A 315 -13.22 5.90 13.77
N THR A 316 -13.39 5.10 14.83
CA THR A 316 -14.08 3.80 14.75
C THR A 316 -15.59 3.91 14.80
N GLY A 317 -16.16 5.07 15.09
CA GLY A 317 -17.62 5.19 15.25
C GLY A 317 -18.09 4.55 16.55
N THR A 318 -17.21 4.41 17.55
CA THR A 318 -17.55 3.81 18.85
C THR A 318 -17.95 4.90 19.83
N ALA A 319 -18.97 4.63 20.64
CA ALA A 319 -19.49 5.59 21.62
C ALA A 319 -18.44 6.03 22.66
N VAL A 320 -17.43 5.20 22.96
CA VAL A 320 -16.36 5.48 23.92
C VAL A 320 -15.09 5.99 23.23
N GLY A 321 -14.69 5.38 22.11
CA GLY A 321 -13.42 5.69 21.44
C GLY A 321 -13.43 7.06 20.78
N ASP A 322 -14.51 7.42 20.08
CA ASP A 322 -14.59 8.67 19.34
C ASP A 322 -14.47 9.91 20.26
N PRO A 323 -15.16 10.00 21.42
CA PRO A 323 -14.94 11.09 22.38
C PRO A 323 -13.53 11.17 22.95
N ILE A 324 -12.90 10.03 23.24
CA ILE A 324 -11.54 10.00 23.79
C ILE A 324 -10.53 10.49 22.76
N GLU A 325 -10.68 10.06 21.51
CA GLU A 325 -9.81 10.49 20.41
C GLU A 325 -9.93 11.99 20.13
N LEU A 326 -11.15 12.52 20.01
CA LEU A 326 -11.33 13.95 19.76
C LEU A 326 -10.92 14.81 20.95
N ALA A 327 -11.13 14.34 22.19
CA ALA A 327 -10.65 15.07 23.36
C ALA A 327 -9.11 15.13 23.38
N SER A 328 -8.42 14.04 23.03
CA SER A 328 -6.96 14.01 22.91
C SER A 328 -6.44 14.99 21.86
N LEU A 329 -7.06 14.98 20.66
CA LEU A 329 -6.71 15.87 19.56
C LEU A 329 -7.04 17.34 19.89
N SER A 330 -8.20 17.61 20.48
CA SER A 330 -8.59 18.95 20.92
C SER A 330 -7.62 19.51 21.97
N ASP A 331 -7.18 18.70 22.93
CA ASP A 331 -6.18 19.13 23.91
C ASP A 331 -4.84 19.47 23.24
N ALA A 332 -4.43 18.68 22.23
CA ALA A 332 -3.21 18.97 21.47
C ALA A 332 -3.30 20.24 20.62
N LEU A 333 -4.51 20.61 20.21
CA LEU A 333 -4.79 21.83 19.45
C LEU A 333 -5.21 23.01 20.34
N ALA A 334 -5.17 22.87 21.67
CA ALA A 334 -5.62 23.91 22.58
C ALA A 334 -4.86 25.22 22.36
N GLY A 335 -5.60 26.30 22.09
CA GLY A 335 -5.02 27.62 21.81
C GLY A 335 -4.60 27.85 20.36
N SER A 336 -4.73 26.85 19.47
CA SER A 336 -4.54 27.03 18.03
C SER A 336 -5.56 28.04 17.48
N LYS A 337 -5.08 28.96 16.66
CA LYS A 337 -5.89 29.96 15.94
C LYS A 337 -6.38 29.42 14.60
N SER A 338 -5.74 28.37 14.10
CA SER A 338 -6.14 27.67 12.88
C SER A 338 -7.21 26.63 13.19
N VAL A 339 -8.14 26.44 12.25
CA VAL A 339 -9.11 25.34 12.32
C VAL A 339 -8.55 24.16 11.56
N CYS A 340 -8.48 23.00 12.21
CA CYS A 340 -8.06 21.74 11.60
C CYS A 340 -9.31 20.97 11.15
N GLU A 341 -9.40 20.64 9.87
CA GLU A 341 -10.45 19.76 9.38
C GLU A 341 -10.15 18.31 9.80
N ILE A 342 -11.16 17.54 10.20
CA ILE A 342 -10.98 16.13 10.54
C ILE A 342 -11.78 15.21 9.63
N GLY A 343 -11.29 13.99 9.48
CA GLY A 343 -11.97 12.93 8.76
C GLY A 343 -11.66 11.55 9.34
N ALA A 344 -12.43 10.56 8.90
CA ALA A 344 -12.19 9.15 9.15
C ALA A 344 -12.46 8.36 7.87
N LEU A 345 -11.69 7.31 7.62
CA LEU A 345 -11.80 6.46 6.43
C LEU A 345 -12.74 5.26 6.65
N LYS A 346 -12.84 4.78 7.90
CA LYS A 346 -13.63 3.59 8.25
C LYS A 346 -15.10 3.67 7.84
N PRO A 347 -15.78 4.83 7.84
CA PRO A 347 -17.12 4.94 7.25
C PRO A 347 -17.21 4.53 5.78
N ASN A 348 -16.16 4.76 4.99
CA ASN A 348 -16.17 4.49 3.55
C ASN A 348 -15.87 3.03 3.21
N ILE A 349 -14.97 2.37 3.95
CA ILE A 349 -14.45 1.05 3.57
C ILE A 349 -14.45 0.02 4.71
N GLY A 350 -14.90 0.40 5.90
CA GLY A 350 -14.83 -0.39 7.12
C GLY A 350 -13.45 -0.39 7.77
N HIS A 351 -13.32 -1.13 8.86
CA HIS A 351 -12.09 -1.31 9.59
C HIS A 351 -11.27 -2.47 9.01
N LEU A 352 -10.18 -2.13 8.34
CA LEU A 352 -9.23 -3.09 7.73
C LEU A 352 -8.23 -3.69 8.73
N ASP A 353 -8.62 -3.81 10.01
CA ASP A 353 -7.74 -4.27 11.10
C ASP A 353 -6.29 -3.75 10.99
N SER A 354 -5.31 -4.65 10.82
CA SER A 354 -3.87 -4.40 10.72
C SER A 354 -3.49 -3.44 9.57
N ALA A 355 -4.31 -3.34 8.52
CA ALA A 355 -4.09 -2.45 7.37
C ALA A 355 -4.80 -1.09 7.48
N ALA A 356 -5.58 -0.85 8.54
CA ALA A 356 -6.38 0.37 8.67
C ALA A 356 -5.54 1.65 8.74
N GLY A 357 -4.42 1.61 9.47
CA GLY A 357 -3.50 2.74 9.61
C GLY A 357 -2.90 3.19 8.28
N LEU A 358 -2.36 2.24 7.50
CA LEU A 358 -1.82 2.53 6.17
C LEU A 358 -2.90 3.01 5.19
N ALA A 359 -4.12 2.48 5.26
CA ALA A 359 -5.23 2.98 4.45
C ALA A 359 -5.57 4.45 4.77
N GLY A 360 -5.58 4.83 6.06
CA GLY A 360 -5.73 6.22 6.49
C GLY A 360 -4.59 7.12 5.99
N LEU A 361 -3.35 6.64 6.04
CA LEU A 361 -2.18 7.36 5.51
C LEU A 361 -2.29 7.60 4.00
N ILE A 362 -2.72 6.60 3.25
CA ILE A 362 -2.98 6.70 1.80
C ILE A 362 -4.04 7.78 1.53
N LYS A 363 -5.16 7.77 2.27
CA LYS A 363 -6.20 8.81 2.14
C LYS A 363 -5.63 10.19 2.45
N ALA A 364 -4.91 10.37 3.56
CA ALA A 364 -4.34 11.66 3.96
C ALA A 364 -3.34 12.20 2.92
N ALA A 365 -2.49 11.34 2.35
CA ALA A 365 -1.59 11.73 1.27
C ALA A 365 -2.37 12.20 0.02
N LEU A 366 -3.49 11.56 -0.31
CA LEU A 366 -4.35 11.98 -1.42
C LEU A 366 -5.09 13.30 -1.12
N VAL A 367 -5.52 13.50 0.13
CA VAL A 367 -6.11 14.78 0.59
C VAL A 367 -5.13 15.93 0.36
N LEU A 368 -3.87 15.79 0.76
CA LEU A 368 -2.83 16.79 0.54
C LEU A 368 -2.49 16.98 -0.95
N LYS A 369 -2.41 15.89 -1.71
CA LYS A 369 -2.12 15.90 -3.15
C LYS A 369 -3.20 16.65 -3.93
N HIS A 370 -4.47 16.46 -3.58
CA HIS A 370 -5.61 17.06 -4.28
C HIS A 370 -6.08 18.38 -3.66
N GLY A 371 -5.68 18.70 -2.41
CA GLY A 371 -6.16 19.86 -1.68
C GLY A 371 -7.66 19.78 -1.36
N ILE A 372 -8.20 18.58 -1.18
CA ILE A 372 -9.63 18.32 -1.00
C ILE A 372 -9.83 17.35 0.16
N ASN A 373 -10.65 17.73 1.14
CA ASN A 373 -11.21 16.83 2.13
C ASN A 373 -12.48 16.16 1.54
N PRO A 374 -12.55 14.82 1.40
CA PRO A 374 -13.73 14.13 0.87
C PRO A 374 -14.99 14.25 1.74
N GLY A 375 -14.85 14.72 2.98
CA GLY A 375 -15.90 14.74 3.98
C GLY A 375 -16.20 13.36 4.56
N LEU A 376 -17.08 13.33 5.56
CA LEU A 376 -17.37 12.15 6.37
C LEU A 376 -18.67 11.46 5.93
N MET A 377 -18.56 10.22 5.47
CA MET A 377 -19.71 9.38 5.13
C MET A 377 -20.52 9.03 6.39
N TYR A 378 -21.84 8.89 6.26
CA TYR A 378 -22.81 8.65 7.35
C TYR A 378 -22.93 9.72 8.45
N TYR A 379 -22.12 10.78 8.41
CA TYR A 379 -22.23 11.88 9.36
C TYR A 379 -23.44 12.78 9.05
N GLN A 380 -24.32 12.94 10.03
CA GLN A 380 -25.53 13.76 9.98
C GLN A 380 -25.54 14.83 11.06
N GLN A 381 -25.28 14.45 12.32
CA GLN A 381 -25.29 15.35 13.47
C GLN A 381 -24.11 15.04 14.40
N PRO A 382 -23.42 16.06 14.92
CA PRO A 382 -22.32 15.84 15.85
C PRO A 382 -22.82 15.13 17.10
N ASN A 383 -22.07 14.14 17.59
CA ASN A 383 -22.30 13.63 18.94
C ASN A 383 -22.12 14.79 19.95
N PRO A 384 -23.16 15.15 20.73
CA PRO A 384 -23.12 16.32 21.61
C PRO A 384 -21.99 16.27 22.66
N SER A 385 -21.56 15.07 23.08
CA SER A 385 -20.47 14.90 24.04
C SER A 385 -19.13 15.42 23.53
N LEU A 386 -18.96 15.52 22.21
CA LEU A 386 -17.72 15.96 21.57
C LEU A 386 -17.51 17.47 21.64
N ASN A 387 -18.58 18.26 21.84
CA ASN A 387 -18.55 19.73 21.91
C ASN A 387 -17.70 20.40 20.82
N ILE A 388 -17.75 19.89 19.58
CA ILE A 388 -16.85 20.29 18.47
C ILE A 388 -16.83 21.80 18.25
N ALA A 389 -17.97 22.47 18.39
CA ALA A 389 -18.11 23.92 18.24
C ALA A 389 -17.26 24.75 19.22
N LEU A 390 -16.75 24.14 20.31
CA LEU A 390 -15.88 24.78 21.30
C LEU A 390 -14.39 24.45 21.08
N THR A 391 -14.06 23.70 20.03
CA THR A 391 -12.69 23.26 19.72
C THR A 391 -12.19 23.90 18.42
N SER A 392 -10.90 23.77 18.13
CA SER A 392 -10.31 24.19 16.85
C SER A 392 -10.47 23.13 15.75
N LEU A 393 -11.49 22.26 15.86
CA LEU A 393 -11.78 21.17 14.93
C LEU A 393 -13.01 21.47 14.08
N SER A 394 -13.01 20.98 12.84
CA SER A 394 -14.16 21.06 11.93
C SER A 394 -14.40 19.73 11.21
N ILE A 395 -15.67 19.34 11.05
CA ILE A 395 -16.08 18.16 10.28
C ILE A 395 -16.85 18.61 9.05
N SER A 396 -16.36 18.23 7.87
CA SER A 396 -17.06 18.43 6.61
C SER A 396 -17.92 17.21 6.25
N ARG A 397 -19.19 17.42 5.94
CA ARG A 397 -20.10 16.35 5.47
C ARG A 397 -19.94 16.01 4.00
N ARG A 398 -19.42 16.93 3.20
CA ARG A 398 -19.27 16.78 1.74
C ARG A 398 -17.86 17.14 1.32
N PRO A 399 -17.43 16.72 0.13
CA PRO A 399 -16.14 17.14 -0.41
C PRO A 399 -15.98 18.67 -0.40
N SER A 400 -14.91 19.16 0.25
CA SER A 400 -14.57 20.59 0.35
C SER A 400 -13.08 20.81 0.08
N PRO A 401 -12.69 21.94 -0.52
CA PRO A 401 -11.28 22.28 -0.61
C PRO A 401 -10.70 22.52 0.78
N LEU A 402 -9.43 22.14 0.99
CA LEU A 402 -8.72 22.51 2.21
C LEU A 402 -8.59 24.04 2.33
N PRO A 403 -8.45 24.58 3.56
CA PRO A 403 -8.28 26.01 3.78
C PRO A 403 -7.15 26.61 2.92
N ALA A 404 -7.46 27.67 2.17
CA ALA A 404 -6.48 28.30 1.30
C ALA A 404 -5.37 28.97 2.10
N LYS A 405 -4.10 28.71 1.75
CA LYS A 405 -2.93 29.35 2.37
C LYS A 405 -1.75 29.47 1.40
N SER A 406 -0.74 30.25 1.79
CA SER A 406 0.45 30.52 0.98
C SER A 406 1.53 29.44 1.06
N GLY A 407 1.45 28.54 2.04
CA GLY A 407 2.39 27.44 2.29
C GLY A 407 1.81 26.06 1.98
N PRO A 408 2.58 24.99 2.19
CA PRO A 408 2.12 23.62 1.97
C PRO A 408 1.06 23.22 3.00
N TRP A 409 0.08 22.42 2.61
CA TRP A 409 -0.83 21.80 3.58
C TRP A 409 -0.12 20.74 4.43
N TYR A 410 -0.50 20.64 5.70
CA TYR A 410 -0.04 19.63 6.64
C TYR A 410 -1.21 18.80 7.12
N ALA A 411 -0.97 17.50 7.26
CA ALA A 411 -1.95 16.56 7.80
C ALA A 411 -1.37 15.69 8.91
N GLY A 412 -2.21 15.29 9.86
CA GLY A 412 -1.90 14.20 10.78
C GLY A 412 -2.70 12.95 10.47
N VAL A 413 -2.18 11.79 10.89
CA VAL A 413 -2.85 10.48 10.77
C VAL A 413 -2.69 9.73 12.07
N SER A 414 -3.79 9.18 12.59
CA SER A 414 -3.79 8.39 13.84
C SER A 414 -4.16 6.93 13.58
N SER A 415 -3.46 6.00 14.23
CA SER A 415 -3.92 4.62 14.35
C SER A 415 -3.69 4.09 15.76
N LEU A 416 -4.77 3.60 16.37
CA LEU A 416 -4.84 3.28 17.77
C LEU A 416 -5.13 1.80 17.92
N GLY A 417 -4.22 1.06 18.55
CA GLY A 417 -4.33 -0.39 18.73
C GLY A 417 -5.08 -0.75 20.00
N VAL A 418 -5.92 -1.79 19.93
CA VAL A 418 -6.43 -2.44 21.15
C VAL A 418 -5.22 -2.96 21.95
N GLY A 419 -5.25 -2.78 23.27
CA GLY A 419 -4.08 -2.98 24.13
C GLY A 419 -3.23 -1.73 24.34
N GLY A 420 -3.46 -0.66 23.57
CA GLY A 420 -3.03 0.71 23.87
C GLY A 420 -1.81 1.21 23.12
N THR A 421 -1.36 0.54 22.04
CA THR A 421 -0.26 1.07 21.21
C THR A 421 -0.80 2.16 20.28
N ASN A 422 -0.39 3.41 20.51
CA ASN A 422 -0.83 4.57 19.74
C ASN A 422 0.25 5.00 18.76
N VAL A 423 -0.15 5.33 17.53
CA VAL A 423 0.75 5.82 16.49
C VAL A 423 0.17 7.05 15.82
N HIS A 424 0.99 8.09 15.69
CA HIS A 424 0.65 9.29 14.93
C HIS A 424 1.75 9.61 13.91
N VAL A 425 1.34 10.05 12.72
CA VAL A 425 2.24 10.44 11.62
C VAL A 425 1.84 11.81 11.10
N CYS A 426 2.81 12.71 10.94
CA CYS A 426 2.60 14.05 10.38
C CYS A 426 3.14 14.12 8.94
N LEU A 427 2.31 14.62 8.04
CA LEU A 427 2.54 14.74 6.60
C LEU A 427 2.58 16.19 6.15
N GLU A 428 3.35 16.44 5.10
CA GLU A 428 3.45 17.70 4.36
C GLU A 428 3.12 17.48 2.88
N GLN A 429 2.42 18.44 2.30
CA GLN A 429 2.16 18.51 0.87
C GLN A 429 3.47 18.76 0.08
N PRO A 430 3.77 17.96 -0.95
CA PRO A 430 4.97 18.18 -1.76
C PRO A 430 4.85 19.47 -2.58
N LYS A 431 5.98 20.16 -2.80
CA LYS A 431 6.02 21.36 -3.64
C LYS A 431 5.58 21.02 -5.07
N SER A 432 4.55 21.71 -5.56
CA SER A 432 4.13 21.61 -6.95
C SER A 432 5.16 22.29 -7.86
N CYS A 433 5.85 21.52 -8.69
CA CYS A 433 6.68 22.08 -9.75
C CYS A 433 5.84 22.20 -11.02
N ALA A 434 5.81 23.40 -11.62
CA ALA A 434 5.19 23.57 -12.91
C ALA A 434 5.87 22.64 -13.95
N PRO A 435 5.11 21.83 -14.68
CA PRO A 435 5.68 20.94 -15.68
C PRO A 435 6.39 21.73 -16.77
N LYS A 436 7.67 21.48 -16.96
CA LYS A 436 8.43 21.98 -18.12
C LYS A 436 8.59 20.79 -19.07
N SER A 437 7.98 20.85 -20.26
CA SER A 437 8.23 19.86 -21.31
C SER A 437 8.59 20.54 -22.61
N SER A 438 9.80 20.27 -23.07
CA SER A 438 10.32 20.65 -24.38
C SER A 438 10.26 19.51 -25.40
N LEU A 439 10.13 18.26 -24.94
CA LEU A 439 10.13 17.08 -25.82
C LEU A 439 8.91 17.02 -26.75
N LYS A 440 9.21 16.87 -28.05
CA LYS A 440 8.21 16.65 -29.12
C LYS A 440 7.96 15.18 -29.43
N SER A 441 8.87 14.29 -29.03
CA SER A 441 8.79 12.84 -29.24
C SER A 441 9.40 12.11 -28.06
N ALA A 442 8.90 10.91 -27.75
CA ALA A 442 9.49 9.99 -26.77
C ALA A 442 9.42 8.54 -27.24
N VAL A 443 10.46 7.77 -26.90
CA VAL A 443 10.49 6.31 -27.09
C VAL A 443 10.05 5.66 -25.78
N ILE A 444 9.05 4.78 -25.86
CA ILE A 444 8.49 4.08 -24.71
C ILE A 444 8.54 2.57 -24.97
N THR A 445 8.93 1.81 -23.94
CA THR A 445 8.80 0.36 -23.92
C THR A 445 7.82 -0.07 -22.86
N VAL A 446 6.96 -1.03 -23.22
CA VAL A 446 6.15 -1.80 -22.27
C VAL A 446 6.55 -3.24 -22.38
N SER A 447 6.61 -3.94 -21.24
CA SER A 447 6.96 -5.36 -21.23
C SER A 447 6.09 -6.15 -20.26
N ALA A 448 5.88 -7.41 -20.59
CA ALA A 448 5.12 -8.35 -19.79
C ALA A 448 5.69 -9.77 -19.84
N LYS A 449 5.31 -10.62 -18.87
CA LYS A 449 5.73 -12.03 -18.84
C LYS A 449 4.94 -12.94 -19.78
N THR A 450 3.81 -12.47 -20.29
CA THR A 450 3.00 -13.19 -21.27
C THR A 450 2.57 -12.25 -22.39
N GLU A 451 2.29 -12.82 -23.57
CA GLU A 451 1.76 -12.06 -24.72
C GLU A 451 0.38 -11.46 -24.42
N ALA A 452 -0.47 -12.18 -23.67
CA ALA A 452 -1.77 -11.69 -23.26
C ALA A 452 -1.68 -10.47 -22.32
N SER A 453 -0.80 -10.54 -21.31
CA SER A 453 -0.53 -9.39 -20.41
C SER A 453 0.06 -8.21 -21.19
N LEU A 454 0.91 -8.44 -22.19
CA LEU A 454 1.44 -7.37 -23.04
C LEU A 454 0.32 -6.66 -23.80
N ALA A 455 -0.58 -7.40 -24.45
CA ALA A 455 -1.70 -6.84 -25.20
C ALA A 455 -2.62 -5.99 -24.31
N HIS A 456 -2.93 -6.46 -23.09
CA HIS A 456 -3.71 -5.67 -22.14
C HIS A 456 -2.96 -4.42 -21.65
N TYR A 457 -1.64 -4.51 -21.45
CA TYR A 457 -0.83 -3.34 -21.07
C TYR A 457 -0.82 -2.30 -22.20
N GLU A 458 -0.69 -2.71 -23.46
CA GLU A 458 -0.79 -1.81 -24.62
C GLU A 458 -2.15 -1.08 -24.68
N GLN A 459 -3.24 -1.78 -24.36
CA GLN A 459 -4.57 -1.18 -24.27
C GLN A 459 -4.65 -0.14 -23.14
N ARG A 460 -4.15 -0.47 -21.94
CA ARG A 460 -4.10 0.48 -20.80
C ARG A 460 -3.24 1.70 -21.11
N LEU A 461 -2.08 1.51 -21.75
CA LEU A 461 -1.22 2.60 -22.20
C LEU A 461 -1.97 3.52 -23.16
N THR A 462 -2.64 2.97 -24.17
CA THR A 462 -3.40 3.75 -25.15
C THR A 462 -4.51 4.57 -24.48
N GLN A 463 -5.26 3.97 -23.56
CA GLN A 463 -6.31 4.66 -22.81
C GLN A 463 -5.76 5.77 -21.91
N TYR A 464 -4.60 5.55 -21.29
CA TYR A 464 -3.92 6.54 -20.46
C TYR A 464 -3.43 7.73 -21.29
N LEU A 465 -2.73 7.46 -22.40
CA LEU A 465 -2.19 8.50 -23.29
C LEU A 465 -3.30 9.38 -23.90
N ALA A 466 -4.49 8.82 -24.13
CA ALA A 466 -5.63 9.57 -24.66
C ALA A 466 -6.23 10.60 -23.68
N LYS A 467 -5.99 10.44 -22.36
CA LYS A 467 -6.61 11.28 -21.30
C LYS A 467 -5.60 12.12 -20.53
N THR A 468 -4.32 11.72 -20.55
CA THR A 468 -3.29 12.32 -19.72
C THR A 468 -2.97 13.75 -20.14
N LYS A 469 -2.72 14.60 -19.14
CA LYS A 469 -2.12 15.93 -19.32
C LYS A 469 -0.67 15.98 -18.83
N VAL A 470 -0.15 14.82 -18.44
CA VAL A 470 1.21 14.69 -17.93
C VAL A 470 2.20 14.98 -19.07
N PRO A 471 3.31 15.68 -18.80
CA PRO A 471 4.28 16.00 -19.84
C PRO A 471 4.90 14.76 -20.46
N LEU A 472 5.07 14.77 -21.78
CA LEU A 472 5.61 13.62 -22.52
C LEU A 472 7.00 13.19 -22.03
N GLN A 473 7.79 14.16 -21.58
CA GLN A 473 9.10 13.94 -21.00
C GLN A 473 9.07 13.07 -19.74
N ASP A 474 8.16 13.38 -18.82
CA ASP A 474 8.01 12.64 -17.57
C ASP A 474 7.45 11.23 -17.83
N ILE A 475 6.53 11.11 -18.80
CA ILE A 475 6.01 9.81 -19.25
C ILE A 475 7.15 8.94 -19.80
N GLY A 476 7.94 9.49 -20.71
CA GLY A 476 9.06 8.79 -21.33
C GLY A 476 10.13 8.38 -20.31
N PHE A 477 10.51 9.28 -19.40
CA PHE A 477 11.46 9.00 -18.33
C PHE A 477 10.96 7.89 -17.39
N SER A 478 9.67 7.91 -17.03
CA SER A 478 9.08 6.92 -16.13
C SER A 478 9.09 5.50 -16.71
N TYR A 479 8.76 5.36 -17.99
CA TYR A 479 8.87 4.06 -18.68
C TYR A 479 10.32 3.60 -18.83
N ALA A 480 11.24 4.53 -19.09
CA ALA A 480 12.65 4.22 -19.32
C ALA A 480 13.43 3.86 -18.05
N SER A 481 13.06 4.42 -16.90
CA SER A 481 13.84 4.34 -15.65
C SER A 481 13.18 3.53 -14.55
N GLY A 482 11.94 3.06 -14.74
CA GLY A 482 11.14 2.57 -13.62
C GLY A 482 10.25 1.35 -13.87
N ARG A 483 10.43 0.64 -14.98
CA ARG A 483 9.60 -0.55 -15.29
C ARG A 483 10.41 -1.84 -15.20
N GLY A 484 9.75 -2.91 -14.78
CA GLY A 484 10.32 -4.25 -14.85
C GLY A 484 10.62 -4.64 -16.30
N LYS A 485 11.74 -5.35 -16.51
CA LYS A 485 12.21 -5.78 -17.83
C LYS A 485 11.81 -7.24 -18.09
N HIS A 486 10.63 -7.43 -18.67
CA HIS A 486 10.05 -8.74 -18.92
C HIS A 486 10.32 -9.25 -20.33
N GLU A 487 9.90 -10.48 -20.59
CA GLU A 487 10.24 -11.24 -21.80
C GLU A 487 9.52 -10.75 -23.06
N TYR A 488 8.24 -10.42 -22.97
CA TYR A 488 7.46 -9.93 -24.11
C TYR A 488 7.48 -8.40 -24.08
N VAL A 489 7.99 -7.77 -25.15
CA VAL A 489 8.23 -6.33 -25.21
C VAL A 489 7.52 -5.72 -26.40
N SER A 490 6.95 -4.54 -26.22
CA SER A 490 6.43 -3.69 -27.28
C SER A 490 7.01 -2.29 -27.15
N ALA A 491 7.47 -1.74 -28.26
CA ALA A 491 8.11 -0.45 -28.33
C ALA A 491 7.31 0.54 -29.17
N TRP A 492 7.19 1.76 -28.66
CA TRP A 492 6.32 2.81 -29.14
C TRP A 492 7.11 4.10 -29.31
N VAL A 493 6.76 4.86 -30.35
CA VAL A 493 7.15 6.26 -30.50
C VAL A 493 5.90 7.10 -30.28
N ILE A 494 5.97 8.03 -29.33
CA ILE A 494 4.87 8.93 -28.99
C ILE A 494 5.24 10.33 -29.46
N ASN A 495 4.50 10.86 -30.43
CA ASN A 495 4.70 12.22 -30.91
C ASN A 495 3.71 13.19 -30.25
N LYS A 496 4.16 14.39 -29.89
CA LYS A 496 3.33 15.47 -29.37
C LYS A 496 3.01 16.46 -30.49
N SER A 497 1.73 16.78 -30.66
CA SER A 497 1.28 17.91 -31.49
C SER A 497 0.30 18.79 -30.70
N GLU A 498 -0.19 19.88 -31.31
CA GLU A 498 -1.22 20.74 -30.71
C GLU A 498 -2.50 19.97 -30.36
N ASN A 499 -2.78 18.89 -31.09
CA ASN A 499 -3.99 18.07 -30.94
C ASN A 499 -3.82 16.93 -29.90
N GLY A 500 -2.67 16.83 -29.23
CA GLY A 500 -2.42 15.83 -28.18
C GLY A 500 -1.24 14.89 -28.45
N LEU A 501 -1.29 13.69 -27.88
CA LEU A 501 -0.27 12.64 -28.02
C LEU A 501 -0.70 11.61 -29.07
N PHE A 502 0.24 11.25 -29.96
CA PHE A 502 0.03 10.33 -31.08
C PHE A 502 0.92 9.10 -30.89
N PRO A 503 0.43 8.04 -30.24
CA PRO A 503 1.17 6.79 -30.07
C PRO A 503 1.28 6.02 -31.39
N SER A 504 2.47 5.51 -31.71
CA SER A 504 2.70 4.58 -32.82
C SER A 504 3.51 3.38 -32.33
N ARG A 505 2.95 2.17 -32.44
CA ARG A 505 3.67 0.92 -32.15
C ARG A 505 4.63 0.65 -33.29
N ILE A 506 5.92 0.58 -32.98
CA ILE A 506 6.98 0.41 -33.98
C ILE A 506 7.39 -1.05 -34.11
N ALA A 507 7.51 -1.75 -32.98
CA ALA A 507 7.96 -3.14 -32.95
C ALA A 507 7.41 -3.85 -31.71
N SER A 508 7.33 -5.17 -31.79
CA SER A 508 7.02 -6.04 -30.66
C SER A 508 7.60 -7.42 -30.87
N GLY A 509 7.93 -8.10 -29.79
CA GLY A 509 8.43 -9.45 -29.85
C GLY A 509 8.87 -9.98 -28.50
N ARG A 510 9.58 -11.10 -28.54
CA ARG A 510 10.21 -11.70 -27.37
C ARG A 510 11.63 -11.15 -27.24
N GLY A 511 11.87 -10.32 -26.23
CA GLY A 511 13.16 -9.69 -25.99
C GLY A 511 14.20 -10.69 -25.51
N LEU A 512 15.35 -10.73 -26.19
CA LEU A 512 16.49 -11.56 -25.81
C LEU A 512 17.38 -10.76 -24.84
N ALA A 513 17.87 -11.39 -23.78
CA ALA A 513 18.88 -10.78 -22.93
C ALA A 513 20.26 -11.03 -23.54
N GLY A 514 21.09 -9.99 -23.67
CA GLY A 514 22.50 -10.16 -24.05
C GLY A 514 22.76 -10.47 -25.53
N LEU A 515 21.88 -10.07 -26.44
CA LEU A 515 22.26 -10.01 -27.85
C LEU A 515 23.38 -8.98 -28.02
N ALA A 516 24.58 -9.44 -28.37
CA ALA A 516 25.62 -8.55 -28.85
C ALA A 516 25.25 -8.08 -30.26
N TYR A 517 24.81 -6.84 -30.39
CA TYR A 517 24.64 -6.16 -31.68
C TYR A 517 25.65 -5.02 -31.77
N LYS A 518 26.09 -4.74 -33.00
CA LYS A 518 26.85 -3.54 -33.31
C LYS A 518 26.05 -2.72 -34.31
N LEU A 519 25.77 -1.47 -33.97
CA LEU A 519 25.20 -0.52 -34.92
C LEU A 519 26.30 -0.15 -35.92
N LYS A 520 26.06 -0.38 -37.21
CA LYS A 520 27.02 0.02 -38.25
C LYS A 520 26.71 1.44 -38.71
N LEU A 521 27.59 2.37 -38.39
CA LEU A 521 27.52 3.75 -38.84
C LEU A 521 28.43 3.95 -40.05
N ASN A 522 27.83 4.08 -41.23
CA ASN A 522 28.55 4.27 -42.48
C ASN A 522 28.59 5.76 -42.87
N VAL A 523 29.75 6.40 -42.71
CA VAL A 523 29.94 7.83 -43.03
C VAL A 523 30.56 7.97 -44.41
N GLN A 524 29.74 8.30 -45.41
CA GLN A 524 30.18 8.40 -46.82
C GLN A 524 30.69 9.80 -47.19
N ASN A 525 30.21 10.86 -46.53
CA ASN A 525 30.63 12.24 -46.81
C ASN A 525 30.48 13.14 -45.58
N LEU A 526 31.37 14.14 -45.41
CA LEU A 526 31.28 15.14 -44.35
C LEU A 526 30.62 16.40 -44.92
N SER A 527 29.33 16.61 -44.65
CA SER A 527 28.52 17.62 -45.34
C SER A 527 27.58 18.36 -44.39
N GLN A 528 27.08 19.51 -44.84
CA GLN A 528 26.05 20.29 -44.14
C GLN A 528 24.80 19.47 -43.81
N GLY A 529 24.45 18.47 -44.64
CA GLY A 529 23.29 17.62 -44.36
C GLY A 529 23.40 16.79 -43.08
N ILE A 530 24.62 16.49 -42.61
CA ILE A 530 24.82 15.83 -41.30
C ILE A 530 24.57 16.83 -40.18
N LEU A 531 25.01 18.08 -40.34
CA LEU A 531 24.76 19.15 -39.37
C LEU A 531 23.26 19.41 -39.22
N ASP A 532 22.55 19.52 -40.35
CA ASP A 532 21.10 19.74 -40.38
C ASP A 532 20.34 18.59 -39.68
N TYR A 533 20.79 17.34 -39.90
CA TYR A 533 20.22 16.17 -39.21
C TYR A 533 20.45 16.21 -37.70
N VAL A 534 21.67 16.56 -37.27
CA VAL A 534 22.01 16.64 -35.84
C VAL A 534 21.26 17.77 -35.16
N ASP A 535 21.07 18.91 -35.83
CA ASP A 535 20.23 19.99 -35.33
C ASP A 535 18.79 19.54 -35.13
N GLU A 536 18.26 18.71 -36.03
CA GLU A 536 16.96 18.07 -35.83
C GLU A 536 16.96 17.11 -34.63
N LEU A 537 18.00 16.26 -34.47
CA LEU A 537 18.14 15.38 -33.31
C LEU A 537 18.15 16.16 -31.99
N LYS A 538 18.84 17.31 -31.92
CA LYS A 538 18.88 18.16 -30.72
C LYS A 538 17.49 18.68 -30.32
N THR A 539 16.61 18.91 -31.30
CA THR A 539 15.22 19.31 -31.00
C THR A 539 14.39 18.19 -30.39
N CYS A 540 14.73 16.93 -30.69
CA CYS A 540 14.07 15.75 -30.15
C CYS A 540 14.73 15.24 -28.87
N TRP A 541 16.03 15.47 -28.67
CA TRP A 541 16.79 15.02 -27.50
C TRP A 541 17.76 16.13 -27.04
N PRO A 542 17.29 17.04 -26.17
CA PRO A 542 18.09 18.15 -25.67
C PRO A 542 19.39 17.72 -24.99
N VAL A 543 19.48 16.50 -24.45
CA VAL A 543 20.70 15.92 -23.86
C VAL A 543 21.90 15.93 -24.83
N LEU A 544 21.65 15.90 -26.13
CA LEU A 544 22.72 16.04 -27.14
C LEU A 544 23.40 17.42 -27.03
N ASN A 545 22.67 18.48 -26.67
CA ASN A 545 23.25 19.81 -26.48
C ASN A 545 24.25 19.83 -25.32
N ASP A 546 23.94 19.17 -24.21
CA ASP A 546 24.83 19.11 -23.04
C ASP A 546 26.15 18.40 -23.39
N ILE A 547 26.07 17.27 -24.09
CA ILE A 547 27.25 16.50 -24.52
C ILE A 547 28.15 17.33 -25.46
N LEU A 548 27.55 18.24 -26.24
CA LEU A 548 28.26 19.14 -27.14
C LEU A 548 28.85 20.35 -26.43
N LEU A 549 28.14 20.93 -25.45
CA LEU A 549 28.60 22.07 -24.66
C LEU A 549 29.84 21.72 -23.83
N ASP A 550 29.93 20.49 -23.30
CA ASP A 550 31.13 19.97 -22.63
C ASP A 550 32.37 19.91 -23.55
N ARG A 551 32.19 19.99 -24.88
CA ARG A 551 33.25 19.79 -25.88
C ARG A 551 33.61 21.04 -26.68
N SER A 552 32.79 22.09 -26.68
CA SER A 552 33.02 23.31 -27.48
C SER A 552 33.78 24.39 -26.70
N THR A 553 35.12 24.39 -26.79
CA THR A 553 35.96 25.48 -26.23
C THR A 553 36.73 26.29 -27.28
N GLU A 554 36.66 25.95 -28.56
CA GLU A 554 37.42 26.64 -29.62
C GLU A 554 36.54 27.12 -30.78
N PRO A 555 36.87 28.26 -31.43
CA PRO A 555 36.12 28.77 -32.59
C PRO A 555 36.19 27.81 -33.79
N SER A 556 35.07 27.64 -34.50
CA SER A 556 34.93 26.55 -35.48
C SER A 556 35.90 26.64 -36.66
N MET A 557 36.59 25.53 -36.95
CA MET A 557 37.57 25.38 -38.05
C MET A 557 36.93 24.90 -39.38
N GLY A 558 35.63 25.15 -39.59
CA GLY A 558 34.88 24.79 -40.80
C GLY A 558 34.05 23.50 -40.71
N ILE A 559 33.21 23.25 -41.73
CA ILE A 559 32.16 22.20 -41.76
C ILE A 559 32.69 20.80 -41.38
N VAL A 560 33.89 20.44 -41.83
CA VAL A 560 34.50 19.12 -41.53
C VAL A 560 34.76 18.95 -40.04
N HIS A 561 35.26 19.99 -39.36
CA HIS A 561 35.53 19.97 -37.93
C HIS A 561 34.24 19.83 -37.12
N GLU A 562 33.24 20.65 -37.46
CA GLU A 562 31.93 20.61 -36.82
C GLU A 562 31.28 19.23 -36.95
N VAL A 563 31.26 18.65 -38.15
CA VAL A 563 30.70 17.30 -38.37
C VAL A 563 31.41 16.24 -37.53
N LEU A 564 32.75 16.32 -37.37
CA LEU A 564 33.51 15.36 -36.57
C LEU A 564 33.26 15.50 -35.07
N GLU A 565 33.12 16.73 -34.56
CA GLU A 565 32.70 16.97 -33.17
C GLU A 565 31.31 16.38 -32.89
N TYR A 566 30.35 16.60 -33.81
CA TYR A 566 29.01 16.05 -33.69
C TYR A 566 28.98 14.52 -33.73
N LEU A 567 29.70 13.91 -34.66
CA LEU A 567 29.81 12.45 -34.71
C LEU A 567 30.40 11.89 -33.41
N THR A 568 31.37 12.59 -32.81
CA THR A 568 31.94 12.20 -31.52
C THR A 568 30.90 12.28 -30.40
N ALA A 569 30.16 13.38 -30.31
CA ALA A 569 29.07 13.54 -29.34
C ALA A 569 27.97 12.48 -29.50
N LEU A 570 27.60 12.16 -30.75
CA LEU A 570 26.63 11.11 -31.07
C LEU A 570 27.14 9.73 -30.63
N LEU A 571 28.42 9.41 -30.83
CA LEU A 571 29.02 8.16 -30.38
C LEU A 571 29.05 8.06 -28.85
N THR A 572 29.36 9.14 -28.14
CA THR A 572 29.29 9.20 -26.68
C THR A 572 27.86 9.00 -26.19
N PHE A 573 26.89 9.63 -26.85
CA PHE A 573 25.47 9.46 -26.56
C PHE A 573 25.01 8.01 -26.76
N LEU A 574 25.32 7.39 -27.91
CA LEU A 574 24.99 5.99 -28.18
C LEU A 574 25.61 5.03 -27.15
N ARG A 575 26.84 5.31 -26.69
CA ARG A 575 27.45 4.55 -25.58
C ARG A 575 26.71 4.70 -24.26
N ARG A 576 26.19 5.89 -23.94
CA ARG A 576 25.34 6.09 -22.74
C ARG A 576 24.05 5.28 -22.80
N LEU A 577 23.52 5.07 -24.02
CA LEU A 577 22.39 4.16 -24.27
C LEU A 577 22.79 2.67 -24.20
N ASN A 578 24.06 2.34 -23.98
CA ASN A 578 24.62 1.00 -24.04
C ASN A 578 24.59 0.38 -25.46
N ILE A 579 24.70 1.20 -26.51
CA ILE A 579 24.79 0.77 -27.90
C ILE A 579 26.27 0.76 -28.33
N GLU A 580 26.77 -0.41 -28.75
CA GLU A 580 28.06 -0.50 -29.45
C GLU A 580 27.93 -0.06 -30.90
N VAL A 581 28.88 0.76 -31.36
CA VAL A 581 28.89 1.31 -32.73
C VAL A 581 30.17 0.90 -33.44
N GLU A 582 30.02 0.32 -34.62
CA GLU A 582 31.11 0.10 -35.57
C GLU A 582 31.06 1.16 -36.67
N ILE A 583 32.17 1.84 -36.90
CA ILE A 583 32.28 2.87 -37.95
C ILE A 583 32.80 2.21 -39.23
N GLU A 584 32.13 2.48 -40.34
CA GLU A 584 32.49 2.05 -41.68
C GLU A 584 32.60 3.26 -42.64
N GLY A 585 33.25 3.05 -43.79
CA GLY A 585 33.43 4.08 -44.82
C GLY A 585 34.80 4.78 -44.79
N PRO A 586 35.04 5.72 -45.71
CA PRO A 586 36.36 6.32 -45.95
C PRO A 586 36.89 7.15 -44.76
N TYR A 587 36.02 7.58 -43.85
CA TYR A 587 36.38 8.41 -42.71
C TYR A 587 36.60 7.63 -41.40
N LYS A 588 36.51 6.28 -41.41
CA LYS A 588 36.68 5.42 -40.22
C LYS A 588 37.96 5.73 -39.43
N GLY A 589 39.10 5.85 -40.14
CA GLY A 589 40.40 6.12 -39.52
C GLY A 589 40.48 7.48 -38.83
N ILE A 590 39.83 8.50 -39.40
CA ILE A 590 39.81 9.86 -38.88
C ILE A 590 38.94 9.93 -37.62
N ILE A 591 37.73 9.36 -37.65
CA ILE A 591 36.81 9.39 -36.51
C ILE A 591 37.36 8.59 -35.32
N ALA A 592 38.00 7.43 -35.57
CA ALA A 592 38.56 6.59 -34.51
C ALA A 592 39.72 7.24 -33.73
N HIS A 593 40.39 8.25 -34.31
CA HIS A 593 41.56 8.91 -33.73
C HIS A 593 41.32 10.41 -33.49
N TRP A 594 40.06 10.87 -33.50
CA TRP A 594 39.75 12.29 -33.37
C TRP A 594 40.14 12.83 -31.97
N PRO A 595 40.83 13.99 -31.85
CA PRO A 595 41.51 14.42 -30.61
C PRO A 595 40.59 14.65 -29.40
N SER A 596 39.31 14.93 -29.62
CA SER A 596 38.33 15.17 -28.54
C SER A 596 37.74 13.89 -27.94
N MET A 597 38.19 12.69 -28.37
CA MET A 597 37.87 11.42 -27.69
C MET A 597 38.86 11.13 -26.55
N THR A 598 38.33 10.93 -25.33
CA THR A 598 39.09 10.45 -24.18
C THR A 598 39.76 9.08 -24.46
N PRO A 599 40.82 8.68 -23.75
CA PRO A 599 41.49 7.39 -23.97
C PRO A 599 40.57 6.15 -23.85
N LYS A 600 39.51 6.22 -23.03
CA LYS A 600 38.46 5.18 -22.95
C LYS A 600 37.54 5.15 -24.16
N GLU A 601 37.44 6.25 -24.92
CA GLU A 601 36.55 6.38 -26.08
C GLU A 601 37.19 5.88 -27.40
N ARG A 602 38.48 5.53 -27.42
CA ARG A 602 39.17 4.93 -28.57
C ARG A 602 38.77 3.46 -28.73
N LEU A 603 38.20 3.12 -29.89
CA LEU A 603 37.69 1.76 -30.21
C LEU A 603 38.78 0.68 -30.12
N SER A 604 38.45 -0.46 -29.51
CA SER A 604 39.13 -1.74 -29.77
C SER A 604 38.61 -2.33 -31.08
N SER A 605 39.49 -2.49 -32.06
CA SER A 605 39.17 -3.05 -33.38
C SER A 605 38.97 -4.57 -33.34
N SER A 606 37.83 -5.06 -33.83
CA SER A 606 37.66 -6.44 -34.32
C SER A 606 36.63 -6.47 -35.47
N ILE A 607 36.98 -7.20 -36.53
CA ILE A 607 36.35 -7.22 -37.86
C ILE A 607 35.60 -8.53 -38.05
N GLU A 608 34.37 -8.50 -38.60
CA GLU A 608 33.85 -9.54 -39.50
C GLU A 608 32.67 -9.02 -40.36
N LEU A 609 32.59 -9.46 -41.62
CA LEU A 609 31.71 -8.98 -42.69
C LEU A 609 30.67 -10.03 -43.07
N THR A 610 29.41 -9.62 -43.24
CA THR A 610 28.46 -10.25 -44.20
C THR A 610 27.42 -9.25 -44.70
N ASP A 611 27.09 -9.42 -45.97
CA ASP A 611 26.27 -8.59 -46.86
C ASP A 611 24.76 -8.87 -46.71
N LEU A 612 23.91 -7.84 -46.74
CA LEU A 612 22.43 -7.98 -46.75
C LEU A 612 21.78 -6.84 -47.57
N SER A 613 22.01 -6.85 -48.87
CA SER A 613 21.27 -6.02 -49.83
C SER A 613 19.98 -6.71 -50.33
N SER A 614 19.02 -7.04 -49.44
CA SER A 614 17.62 -7.34 -49.82
C SER A 614 16.75 -7.77 -48.62
N ALA A 615 16.02 -6.85 -47.99
CA ALA A 615 14.86 -7.25 -47.17
C ALA A 615 13.86 -6.10 -47.02
N SER A 616 12.92 -6.01 -47.95
CA SER A 616 11.69 -5.20 -47.85
C SER A 616 10.53 -5.99 -47.20
N GLN A 617 10.81 -7.11 -46.52
CA GLN A 617 9.85 -7.89 -45.74
C GLN A 617 10.53 -8.42 -44.48
N PHE A 618 10.00 -8.11 -43.29
CA PHE A 618 10.53 -8.53 -42.00
C PHE A 618 9.78 -9.79 -41.52
N GLU A 619 10.35 -10.97 -41.73
CA GLU A 619 10.01 -12.21 -41.01
C GLU A 619 11.20 -12.61 -40.13
N PHE A 620 10.96 -12.81 -38.84
CA PHE A 620 11.96 -13.29 -37.88
C PHE A 620 12.24 -14.78 -38.12
N SER A 621 13.47 -15.12 -38.51
CA SER A 621 14.01 -16.48 -38.35
C SER A 621 15.09 -16.50 -37.27
N TYR A 622 15.01 -17.52 -36.40
CA TYR A 622 15.91 -17.82 -35.29
C TYR A 622 17.37 -17.94 -35.79
N GLY A 623 18.28 -17.03 -35.39
CA GLY A 623 19.71 -17.17 -35.69
C GLY A 623 20.53 -15.89 -35.50
N ASN A 624 21.76 -16.04 -35.01
CA ASN A 624 22.64 -14.98 -34.49
C ASN A 624 22.95 -13.83 -35.48
N SER A 625 23.02 -12.62 -34.90
CA SER A 625 23.40 -11.31 -35.48
C SER A 625 22.34 -10.58 -36.32
N ALA A 626 21.84 -9.46 -35.78
CA ALA A 626 21.10 -8.45 -36.54
C ALA A 626 22.07 -7.31 -36.88
N ALA A 627 22.27 -7.03 -38.17
CA ALA A 627 23.01 -5.85 -38.62
C ALA A 627 22.00 -4.76 -39.01
N TRP A 628 22.11 -3.58 -38.38
CA TRP A 628 21.30 -2.41 -38.69
C TRP A 628 22.14 -1.37 -39.44
N SER A 629 21.66 -0.92 -40.60
CA SER A 629 22.22 0.19 -41.35
C SER A 629 21.23 1.36 -41.34
N CYS A 630 21.68 2.55 -40.92
CA CYS A 630 20.93 3.79 -41.03
C CYS A 630 21.63 4.70 -42.02
N LEU A 631 20.96 5.06 -43.11
CA LEU A 631 21.41 6.13 -44.00
C LEU A 631 20.96 7.47 -43.41
N LEU A 632 21.92 8.33 -43.09
CA LEU A 632 21.68 9.72 -42.72
C LEU A 632 21.31 10.52 -43.99
N ASP A 633 20.09 10.33 -44.51
CA ASP A 633 19.54 11.09 -45.64
C ASP A 633 18.15 11.64 -45.27
N LYS A 634 17.99 12.98 -45.35
CA LYS A 634 16.81 13.88 -45.38
C LYS A 634 15.47 13.48 -44.71
N ARG A 635 15.41 12.43 -43.90
CA ARG A 635 14.21 11.95 -43.21
C ARG A 635 14.42 11.80 -41.69
N GLY A 636 14.95 12.85 -41.07
CA GLY A 636 14.57 13.31 -39.74
C GLY A 636 14.73 12.44 -38.47
N ALA A 637 14.48 13.09 -37.34
CA ALA A 637 14.60 12.54 -35.99
C ALA A 637 13.60 11.39 -35.69
N SER A 638 12.56 11.23 -36.52
CA SER A 638 11.63 10.10 -36.43
C SER A 638 12.32 8.76 -36.68
N ILE A 639 13.26 8.68 -37.64
CA ILE A 639 13.98 7.44 -37.97
C ILE A 639 14.82 6.96 -36.79
N PHE A 640 15.48 7.89 -36.09
CA PHE A 640 16.30 7.52 -34.93
C PHE A 640 15.43 7.04 -33.76
N SER A 641 14.28 7.68 -33.52
CA SER A 641 13.30 7.22 -32.52
C SER A 641 12.80 5.81 -32.83
N GLU A 642 12.46 5.53 -34.10
CA GLU A 642 12.04 4.21 -34.55
C GLU A 642 13.16 3.16 -34.44
N LEU A 643 14.40 3.54 -34.72
CA LEU A 643 15.56 2.67 -34.56
C LEU A 643 15.74 2.29 -33.08
N LEU A 644 15.72 3.26 -32.17
CA LEU A 644 15.80 2.99 -30.73
C LEU A 644 14.64 2.11 -30.25
N ALA A 645 13.42 2.36 -30.74
CA ALA A 645 12.27 1.51 -30.43
C ALA A 645 12.50 0.06 -30.89
N LYS A 646 13.01 -0.15 -32.11
CA LYS A 646 13.35 -1.50 -32.62
C LYS A 646 14.44 -2.18 -31.80
N ILE A 647 15.53 -1.47 -31.49
CA ILE A 647 16.63 -1.99 -30.66
C ILE A 647 16.11 -2.39 -29.28
N SER A 648 15.22 -1.59 -28.68
CA SER A 648 14.68 -1.84 -27.33
C SER A 648 13.84 -3.11 -27.21
N VAL A 649 13.26 -3.60 -28.32
CA VAL A 649 12.59 -4.92 -28.35
C VAL A 649 13.62 -6.04 -28.38
N CYS A 650 14.76 -5.84 -29.05
CA CYS A 650 15.79 -6.86 -29.21
C CYS A 650 16.75 -6.95 -28.01
N ASP A 651 17.04 -5.83 -27.35
CA ASP A 651 17.99 -5.74 -26.25
C ASP A 651 17.40 -5.06 -25.02
N ARG A 652 17.26 -5.86 -23.95
CA ARG A 652 16.78 -5.39 -22.65
C ARG A 652 17.82 -4.59 -21.86
N ASN A 653 19.09 -4.57 -22.30
CA ASN A 653 20.15 -3.78 -21.69
C ASN A 653 20.26 -2.36 -22.25
N LEU A 654 19.42 -1.99 -23.23
CA LEU A 654 19.35 -0.63 -23.73
C LEU A 654 18.97 0.35 -22.61
N ASN A 655 19.82 1.35 -22.37
CA ASN A 655 19.61 2.34 -21.32
C ASN A 655 18.82 3.55 -21.86
N LEU A 656 17.51 3.39 -22.05
CA LEU A 656 16.65 4.49 -22.50
C LEU A 656 16.56 5.66 -21.51
N SER A 657 16.92 5.45 -20.23
CA SER A 657 16.84 6.53 -19.24
C SER A 657 17.84 7.65 -19.50
N ALA A 658 18.98 7.33 -20.14
CA ALA A 658 19.98 8.32 -20.55
C ALA A 658 19.48 9.34 -21.59
N LEU A 659 18.32 9.10 -22.23
CA LEU A 659 17.66 10.10 -23.07
C LEU A 659 17.17 11.32 -22.27
N TYR A 660 17.05 11.18 -20.95
CA TYR A 660 16.46 12.17 -20.05
C TYR A 660 17.45 12.76 -19.05
N ASP A 661 18.74 12.40 -19.14
CA ASP A 661 19.80 12.97 -18.30
C ASP A 661 19.79 14.51 -18.38
N ASN A 662 19.90 15.18 -17.23
CA ASN A 662 19.89 16.64 -17.09
C ASN A 662 18.66 17.39 -17.62
N THR A 663 17.63 16.67 -18.08
CA THR A 663 16.43 17.31 -18.63
C THR A 663 15.47 17.83 -17.54
N GLY A 664 15.70 17.44 -16.29
CA GLY A 664 14.80 17.72 -15.16
C GLY A 664 13.50 16.90 -15.16
N ALA A 665 13.46 15.83 -15.96
CA ALA A 665 12.35 14.89 -16.02
C ALA A 665 12.09 14.27 -14.64
N LYS A 666 10.82 14.03 -14.33
CA LYS A 666 10.42 13.39 -13.08
C LYS A 666 9.61 12.13 -13.37
N ARG A 667 9.75 11.13 -12.51
CA ARG A 667 8.85 9.98 -12.48
C ARG A 667 7.45 10.48 -12.18
N VAL A 668 6.50 9.86 -12.87
CA VAL A 668 5.08 10.14 -12.75
C VAL A 668 4.34 8.82 -12.66
N ARG A 669 3.15 8.87 -12.08
CA ARG A 669 2.25 7.73 -12.06
C ARG A 669 1.80 7.37 -13.49
N LEU A 670 2.09 6.15 -13.89
CA LEU A 670 1.61 5.54 -15.13
C LEU A 670 0.75 4.32 -14.77
N PRO A 671 0.03 3.72 -15.74
CA PRO A 671 -0.61 2.43 -15.52
C PRO A 671 0.39 1.40 -15.00
N SER A 672 -0.02 0.63 -13.99
CA SER A 672 0.75 -0.48 -13.42
C SER A 672 0.75 -1.69 -14.36
N TYR A 673 1.62 -2.65 -14.05
CA TYR A 673 1.64 -3.98 -14.65
C TYR A 673 0.25 -4.64 -14.67
N VAL A 674 0.00 -5.48 -15.68
CA VAL A 674 -1.24 -6.24 -15.83
C VAL A 674 -1.00 -7.72 -15.51
N PHE A 675 -1.36 -8.11 -14.29
CA PHE A 675 -1.30 -9.50 -13.82
C PHE A 675 -2.35 -10.38 -14.52
N ASP A 676 -2.00 -11.64 -14.80
CA ASP A 676 -2.94 -12.68 -15.26
C ASP A 676 -3.64 -13.31 -14.05
N LEU A 677 -4.55 -12.53 -13.45
CA LEU A 677 -5.24 -12.88 -12.21
C LEU A 677 -6.21 -14.05 -12.42
N LYS A 678 -6.03 -15.11 -11.63
CA LYS A 678 -6.92 -16.28 -11.58
C LYS A 678 -7.27 -16.62 -10.13
N GLU A 679 -8.46 -17.17 -9.92
CA GLU A 679 -8.92 -17.57 -8.59
C GLU A 679 -8.07 -18.73 -8.02
N TYR A 680 -7.55 -18.54 -6.81
CA TYR A 680 -6.91 -19.58 -6.01
C TYR A 680 -7.54 -19.62 -4.62
N TRP A 681 -8.44 -20.56 -4.39
CA TRP A 681 -9.17 -20.65 -3.13
C TRP A 681 -9.50 -22.08 -2.76
N VAL A 682 -9.14 -22.49 -1.55
CA VAL A 682 -9.62 -23.75 -0.97
C VAL A 682 -11.03 -23.53 -0.43
N LYS A 683 -11.99 -24.33 -0.90
CA LYS A 683 -13.37 -24.25 -0.42
C LYS A 683 -13.48 -24.71 1.02
N PHE A 684 -14.43 -24.12 1.73
CA PHE A 684 -14.79 -24.51 3.07
C PHE A 684 -15.43 -25.91 3.02
N ASP A 685 -14.79 -26.89 3.66
CA ASP A 685 -15.50 -28.12 4.05
C ASP A 685 -16.09 -27.85 5.43
N HIS A 686 -17.41 -28.00 5.58
CA HIS A 686 -18.07 -27.85 6.88
C HIS A 686 -17.33 -28.70 7.92
N ILE A 687 -16.65 -28.03 8.86
CA ILE A 687 -16.14 -28.69 10.05
C ILE A 687 -17.37 -29.28 10.75
N PRO A 688 -17.49 -30.61 10.90
CA PRO A 688 -18.54 -31.16 11.74
C PRO A 688 -18.37 -30.53 13.12
N LYS A 689 -19.42 -29.89 13.65
CA LYS A 689 -19.40 -29.26 14.98
C LYS A 689 -18.70 -30.22 15.96
N PRO A 690 -17.74 -29.78 16.79
CA PRO A 690 -17.30 -30.60 17.89
C PRO A 690 -18.56 -31.01 18.66
N VAL A 691 -18.83 -32.31 18.70
CA VAL A 691 -19.93 -32.86 19.48
C VAL A 691 -19.48 -32.74 20.93
N TRP A 692 -19.77 -31.59 21.55
CA TRP A 692 -19.77 -31.49 22.99
C TRP A 692 -20.82 -32.49 23.47
N LYS A 693 -20.37 -33.58 24.09
CA LYS A 693 -21.29 -34.47 24.80
C LYS A 693 -22.02 -33.59 25.81
N GLU A 694 -23.33 -33.44 25.65
CA GLU A 694 -24.18 -32.88 26.69
C GLU A 694 -23.83 -33.57 28.01
N LYS A 695 -23.25 -32.82 28.96
CA LYS A 695 -23.17 -33.29 30.34
C LYS A 695 -24.63 -33.49 30.77
N LYS A 696 -25.02 -34.75 31.04
CA LYS A 696 -26.33 -35.07 31.61
C LYS A 696 -26.55 -34.20 32.86
N LYS A 697 -27.64 -33.42 32.90
CA LYS A 697 -28.13 -32.79 34.14
C LYS A 697 -28.19 -33.88 35.23
N PRO A 698 -27.51 -33.72 36.38
CA PRO A 698 -27.73 -34.59 37.53
C PRO A 698 -29.17 -34.39 37.99
N SER A 699 -29.97 -35.45 37.92
CA SER A 699 -31.33 -35.43 38.43
C SER A 699 -31.30 -35.48 39.96
N GLY A 700 -31.83 -34.44 40.61
CA GLY A 700 -32.46 -34.56 41.93
C GLY A 700 -31.53 -34.65 43.14
N THR A 701 -30.66 -33.65 43.35
CA THR A 701 -29.99 -33.43 44.64
C THR A 701 -30.21 -31.97 45.05
N VAL A 702 -30.38 -31.73 46.36
CA VAL A 702 -30.51 -30.39 46.95
C VAL A 702 -29.43 -29.50 46.36
N LEU A 703 -29.80 -28.39 45.70
CA LEU A 703 -28.83 -27.47 45.11
C LEU A 703 -27.98 -26.88 46.24
N ASN A 704 -26.71 -27.26 46.30
CA ASN A 704 -25.74 -26.61 47.17
C ASN A 704 -25.18 -25.39 46.42
N TYR A 705 -25.62 -24.19 46.79
CA TYR A 705 -25.23 -22.95 46.11
C TYR A 705 -23.73 -22.69 46.20
N GLU A 706 -23.10 -23.03 47.34
CA GLU A 706 -21.65 -22.93 47.50
C GLU A 706 -20.92 -23.80 46.47
N GLU A 707 -21.32 -25.07 46.36
CA GLU A 707 -20.70 -26.01 45.43
C GLU A 707 -20.98 -25.64 43.96
N LEU A 708 -22.17 -25.13 43.65
CA LEU A 708 -22.51 -24.67 42.30
C LEU A 708 -21.62 -23.48 41.88
N VAL A 709 -21.54 -22.46 42.73
CA VAL A 709 -20.80 -21.22 42.44
C VAL A 709 -19.30 -21.49 42.40
N MET A 710 -18.76 -22.24 43.37
CA MET A 710 -17.33 -22.58 43.38
C MET A 710 -16.93 -23.43 42.18
N ASN A 711 -17.75 -24.40 41.78
CA ASN A 711 -17.47 -25.21 40.59
C ASN A 711 -17.55 -24.36 39.31
N CYS A 712 -18.51 -23.45 39.22
CA CYS A 712 -18.61 -22.51 38.10
C CYS A 712 -17.35 -21.62 38.03
N TRP A 713 -16.89 -21.08 39.17
CA TRP A 713 -15.65 -20.31 39.20
C TRP A 713 -14.42 -21.14 38.84
N CYS A 714 -14.29 -22.38 39.35
CA CYS A 714 -13.21 -23.29 38.95
C CYS A 714 -13.21 -23.55 37.43
N ASP A 715 -14.38 -23.84 36.85
CA ASP A 715 -14.54 -24.16 35.43
C ASP A 715 -14.24 -22.93 34.55
N GLN A 716 -14.71 -21.74 34.93
CA GLN A 716 -14.51 -20.51 34.15
C GLN A 716 -13.10 -19.91 34.31
N LEU A 717 -12.54 -19.94 35.53
CA LEU A 717 -11.20 -19.40 35.81
C LEU A 717 -10.08 -20.40 35.50
N GLY A 718 -10.41 -21.67 35.28
CA GLY A 718 -9.43 -22.73 35.03
C GLY A 718 -8.53 -23.05 36.23
N VAL A 719 -9.01 -22.77 37.45
CA VAL A 719 -8.28 -23.01 38.71
C VAL A 719 -8.71 -24.33 39.34
N SER A 720 -7.80 -25.00 40.06
CA SER A 720 -8.08 -26.33 40.62
C SER A 720 -8.99 -26.30 41.85
N GLN A 721 -9.08 -25.16 42.54
CA GLN A 721 -9.91 -24.98 43.73
C GLN A 721 -10.19 -23.49 43.97
N VAL A 722 -11.42 -23.18 44.38
CA VAL A 722 -11.88 -21.87 44.88
C VAL A 722 -12.42 -22.07 46.30
N ASP A 723 -12.16 -21.14 47.20
CA ASP A 723 -12.72 -21.12 48.55
C ASP A 723 -13.61 -19.87 48.77
N ILE A 724 -14.34 -19.83 49.89
CA ILE A 724 -15.24 -18.71 50.21
C ILE A 724 -14.54 -17.36 50.37
N HIS A 725 -13.21 -17.33 50.54
CA HIS A 725 -12.43 -16.11 50.71
C HIS A 725 -11.74 -15.67 49.42
N SER A 726 -11.90 -16.44 48.35
CA SER A 726 -11.25 -16.20 47.08
C SER A 726 -11.85 -14.99 46.38
N ASP A 727 -10.99 -14.06 45.97
CA ASP A 727 -11.38 -12.90 45.17
C ASP A 727 -11.29 -13.25 43.68
N PHE A 728 -12.37 -12.99 42.95
CA PHE A 728 -12.55 -13.31 41.54
C PHE A 728 -11.44 -12.73 40.66
N TYR A 729 -11.05 -11.48 40.89
CA TYR A 729 -10.03 -10.79 40.10
C TYR A 729 -8.62 -11.22 40.46
N GLN A 730 -8.37 -11.52 41.73
CA GLN A 730 -7.07 -12.06 42.17
C GLN A 730 -6.78 -13.45 41.61
N LEU A 731 -7.83 -14.23 41.34
CA LEU A 731 -7.74 -15.52 40.66
C LEU A 731 -7.58 -15.41 39.13
N GLY A 732 -7.44 -14.19 38.60
CA GLY A 732 -7.28 -13.95 37.15
C GLY A 732 -8.61 -13.78 36.41
N GLY A 733 -9.72 -13.60 37.13
CA GLY A 733 -11.01 -13.23 36.56
C GLY A 733 -10.97 -11.86 35.89
N ASP A 734 -11.75 -11.70 34.82
CA ASP A 734 -11.98 -10.43 34.14
C ASP A 734 -13.47 -10.27 33.82
N SER A 735 -13.88 -9.14 33.23
CA SER A 735 -15.29 -8.88 32.90
C SER A 735 -15.89 -9.92 31.94
N MET A 736 -15.10 -10.54 31.06
CA MET A 736 -15.59 -11.58 30.15
C MET A 736 -15.85 -12.89 30.90
N LEU A 737 -14.96 -13.26 31.82
CA LEU A 737 -15.15 -14.41 32.69
C LEU A 737 -16.31 -14.17 33.67
N ALA A 738 -16.51 -12.95 34.13
CA ALA A 738 -17.66 -12.59 34.96
C ALA A 738 -18.99 -12.78 34.21
N ILE A 739 -19.05 -12.37 32.93
CA ILE A 739 -20.21 -12.64 32.06
C ILE A 739 -20.46 -14.15 31.94
N ASN A 740 -19.41 -14.94 31.74
CA ASN A 740 -19.55 -16.40 31.60
C ASN A 740 -20.03 -17.07 32.89
N VAL A 741 -19.47 -16.67 34.04
CA VAL A 741 -19.90 -17.15 35.36
C VAL A 741 -21.38 -16.81 35.58
N ILE A 742 -21.79 -15.57 35.32
CA ILE A 742 -23.19 -15.15 35.45
C ILE A 742 -24.08 -15.94 34.50
N SER A 743 -23.73 -16.06 33.22
CA SER A 743 -24.52 -16.79 32.22
C SER A 743 -24.68 -18.29 32.55
N GLU A 744 -23.63 -18.92 33.08
CA GLU A 744 -23.68 -20.32 33.52
C GLU A 744 -24.57 -20.47 34.75
N LEU A 745 -24.48 -19.56 35.72
CA LEU A 745 -25.33 -19.55 36.91
C LEU A 745 -26.80 -19.26 36.57
N GLU A 746 -27.09 -18.33 35.66
CA GLU A 746 -28.45 -18.07 35.18
C GLU A 746 -29.08 -19.33 34.57
N THR A 747 -28.28 -20.07 33.80
CA THR A 747 -28.71 -21.34 33.18
C THR A 747 -28.94 -22.44 34.21
N ALA A 748 -28.08 -22.52 35.23
CA ALA A 748 -28.16 -23.52 36.29
C ALA A 748 -29.31 -23.25 37.28
N LEU A 749 -29.58 -21.97 37.58
CA LEU A 749 -30.57 -21.51 38.55
C LEU A 749 -31.94 -21.19 37.92
N GLU A 750 -32.02 -21.14 36.58
CA GLU A 750 -33.22 -20.76 35.83
C GLU A 750 -33.77 -19.37 36.26
N MET A 751 -32.86 -18.43 36.54
CA MET A 751 -33.14 -17.08 37.03
C MET A 751 -32.15 -16.08 36.43
N ALA A 752 -32.60 -14.86 36.11
CA ALA A 752 -31.71 -13.80 35.64
C ALA A 752 -30.88 -13.21 36.79
N LEU A 753 -29.59 -12.98 36.56
CA LEU A 753 -28.65 -12.43 37.54
C LEU A 753 -27.95 -11.21 36.91
N PRO A 754 -27.97 -10.04 37.55
CA PRO A 754 -27.27 -8.88 37.02
C PRO A 754 -25.76 -9.09 37.14
N ILE A 755 -25.01 -8.68 36.11
CA ILE A 755 -23.53 -8.78 36.14
C ILE A 755 -22.92 -7.96 37.28
N SER A 756 -23.56 -6.85 37.66
CA SER A 756 -23.12 -6.01 38.77
C SER A 756 -22.98 -6.80 40.07
N LEU A 757 -23.71 -7.91 40.24
CA LEU A 757 -23.61 -8.77 41.41
C LEU A 757 -22.18 -9.28 41.66
N LEU A 758 -21.49 -9.73 40.61
CA LEU A 758 -20.12 -10.23 40.72
C LEU A 758 -19.08 -9.09 40.75
N LEU A 759 -19.42 -7.92 40.18
CA LEU A 759 -18.56 -6.74 40.23
C LEU A 759 -18.57 -6.08 41.63
N GLU A 760 -19.73 -6.06 42.28
CA GLU A 760 -19.95 -5.49 43.62
C GLU A 760 -19.49 -6.44 44.74
N TYR A 761 -19.63 -7.75 44.53
CA TYR A 761 -19.26 -8.79 45.48
C TYR A 761 -18.25 -9.76 44.83
N PRO A 762 -16.98 -9.34 44.61
CA PRO A 762 -15.99 -10.17 43.94
C PRO A 762 -15.40 -11.27 44.83
N VAL A 763 -15.75 -11.33 46.12
CA VAL A 763 -15.33 -12.38 47.05
C VAL A 763 -16.35 -13.52 46.98
N CYS A 764 -15.88 -14.75 46.78
CA CYS A 764 -16.73 -15.92 46.49
C CYS A 764 -17.83 -16.14 47.53
N GLY A 765 -17.51 -16.04 48.83
CA GLY A 765 -18.48 -16.18 49.91
C GLY A 765 -19.58 -15.12 49.87
N ASP A 766 -19.21 -13.85 49.71
CA ASP A 766 -20.19 -12.74 49.63
C ASP A 766 -21.08 -12.88 48.38
N PHE A 767 -20.51 -13.33 47.27
CA PHE A 767 -21.25 -13.62 46.04
C PHE A 767 -22.24 -14.77 46.22
N ILE A 768 -21.84 -15.86 46.88
CA ILE A 768 -22.72 -17.00 47.21
C ILE A 768 -23.90 -16.55 48.05
N ASP A 769 -23.66 -15.74 49.09
CA ASP A 769 -24.70 -15.24 49.97
C ASP A 769 -25.75 -14.43 49.19
N ARG A 770 -25.31 -13.58 48.26
CA ARG A 770 -26.21 -12.79 47.41
C ARG A 770 -26.97 -13.61 46.39
N VAL A 771 -26.34 -14.59 45.78
CA VAL A 771 -27.01 -15.53 44.87
C VAL A 771 -28.06 -16.34 45.62
N SER A 772 -27.75 -16.85 46.82
CA SER A 772 -28.71 -17.58 47.67
C SER A 772 -29.88 -16.69 48.06
N GLU A 773 -29.63 -15.45 48.49
CA GLU A 773 -30.67 -14.48 48.86
C GLU A 773 -31.61 -14.16 47.68
N ALA A 774 -31.06 -14.00 46.47
CA ALA A 774 -31.85 -13.75 45.27
C ALA A 774 -32.74 -14.94 44.89
N VAL A 775 -32.21 -16.17 45.00
CA VAL A 775 -32.94 -17.39 44.66
C VAL A 775 -34.04 -17.68 45.68
N ASP A 776 -33.76 -17.53 46.98
CA ASP A 776 -34.71 -17.80 48.06
C ASP A 776 -35.88 -16.81 48.07
N ASN A 777 -35.65 -15.56 47.66
CA ASN A 777 -36.66 -14.50 47.66
C ASN A 777 -37.49 -14.42 46.35
N LYS A 778 -37.18 -15.24 45.32
CA LYS A 778 -37.85 -15.25 44.00
C LYS A 778 -38.11 -13.84 43.40
N SER A 779 -37.22 -12.90 43.67
CA SER A 779 -37.33 -11.52 43.18
C SER A 779 -36.07 -11.20 42.39
N PRO A 780 -36.18 -10.64 41.17
CA PRO A 780 -35.01 -10.10 40.49
C PRO A 780 -34.41 -8.99 41.36
N LEU A 781 -33.10 -9.04 41.60
CA LEU A 781 -32.38 -7.94 42.25
C LEU A 781 -32.55 -6.70 41.36
N GLU A 782 -33.27 -5.68 41.85
CA GLU A 782 -33.38 -4.39 41.16
C GLU A 782 -31.98 -3.77 41.03
N GLU A 783 -31.66 -3.20 39.86
CA GLU A 783 -30.46 -2.38 39.67
C GLU A 783 -30.45 -1.29 40.74
N SER A 784 -29.44 -1.30 41.61
CA SER A 784 -29.29 -0.23 42.59
C SER A 784 -29.02 1.08 41.85
N THR A 785 -29.93 2.04 41.99
CA THR A 785 -29.68 3.43 41.59
C THR A 785 -28.57 3.97 42.48
N PHE A 786 -27.39 4.19 41.91
CA PHE A 786 -26.30 4.91 42.56
C PHE A 786 -26.75 6.32 42.96
N GLU A 787 -27.00 6.54 44.26
CA GLU A 787 -26.84 7.86 44.86
C GLU A 787 -25.34 8.09 45.08
N ILE A 788 -24.82 9.16 44.49
CA ILE A 788 -23.46 9.66 44.69
C ILE A 788 -23.36 10.15 46.14
N GLY A 789 -22.85 9.30 47.02
CA GLY A 789 -22.37 9.66 48.35
C GLY A 789 -20.84 9.84 48.33
N GLU A 790 -20.39 10.98 48.84
CA GLU A 790 -18.99 11.43 48.92
C GLU A 790 -18.00 10.35 49.40
N LEU A 791 -16.95 10.10 48.60
CA LEU A 791 -15.53 10.18 48.99
C LEU A 791 -14.59 10.02 47.79
#